data_AF-A0A7K3GRN1-F1
#
_entry.id   AF-A0A7K3GRN1-F1
#
_cell.length_a   1.000
_cell.length_b   1.000
_cell.length_c   1.000
_cell.angle_alpha   90.00
_cell.angle_beta   90.00
_cell.angle_gamma   90.00
#
_symmetry.space_group_name_H-M   'P 1'
#
loop_
_entity.id
_entity.type
_entity.pdbx_description
1 polymer ?
#
loop_
_entity_poly.entity_id
_entity_poly.type
_entity_poly.pdbx_seq_one_letter_code
_entity_poly.pdbx_strand_id
1 'polypeptide(L)'
;MSQRPRPRRGTITALALLVAAAAAVGPPPASAAQAADIPASDYQQVQMATGAAELGEPMSLTVLPDRSVLHTSRDGTIRRTDAAGNTKQAGKLDVYTHDEEGLQGIAVDPDFSVNRYVYVYYSPKLNTPAGDAPVTGSAADFEAWKGHLNLSRFTLKADGTLDTTAEKVILEVPNDRGQCCHVGGDIDFDAADNLYLTTGDDTNPFDSAGYAPIDERTDRNPQFDAQRSSGSTNDLRGKLLRIKPTADGGYTVPAGNLFAPGTARTRPEIYAMGFRNPFRMSVDRPTGIVYLGDYGPDAGGTASDRGPGGQVEFNRITGPGNYGWPYCTGTNTAAETYNEYTFPSGPSGTKYDCGGGPANNSFRNTGQAKLPAAKPSWIKYGLEGSPPEFGGGSESPMGGEVYRYDPALDSSVKFPQTLDGRYFATEFGRRWIKAVEVTGSGGYGAIEDFPWSGTQVMDSDFGPDGALYVLDYGTGSNNQALYRIEYLAGSNRNPVAKASADRTSGGLPLTVKFSSQGSSDPEGKPLTYSWDFGDGSTSTQADPSHTYTTKGTYRPTLTVKDAEGLTGTASLVVTAGNTAPSVTLQQPLDGQLFSFGDTIPFRTQVSDPEDGGIDCSKVKVTYLLGHDSHTHAITSTNGCSGSLTIPVDGEHDSAANLYGVLDAEYTDSAGLTTHSLRTLQPRHRQAEHFSAQSGVQAAAHGNAEGGNTVGFTDDGDWISFKPYALAGASGFSARVSSGGAGGTLEVRAGSATGTLLGRANVPVTGGWETFTDVSAPLSQVPPDSTELYLVFRGPTGQGNLFDVDAFTFTTGGPATRTWEAESYTSSSGVQPAAHAAASGGQTLGYIDSGDWAAYDSVPTAGAASVSARVSSAGAGGTLQFRSGSQNGPLLGSVPVPVTGDWETFTTVSTALNTTGTGPLFLTFTGGSGSLFDIDTLTLTASTRKGR
;
A
#
# COMPACT_ATOMS: atom_id res chain seq x y z
N MET A 1 -59.49 -18.38 -48.49
CA MET A 1 -59.59 -19.16 -49.76
C MET A 1 -58.55 -20.27 -49.72
N SER A 2 -59.00 -21.51 -50.00
CA SER A 2 -58.32 -22.83 -50.25
C SER A 2 -57.16 -23.33 -49.34
N GLN A 3 -57.28 -24.37 -48.48
CA GLN A 3 -57.42 -25.85 -48.68
C GLN A 3 -56.28 -26.51 -49.51
N ARG A 4 -55.61 -27.64 -49.23
CA ARG A 4 -55.49 -28.71 -48.17
C ARG A 4 -54.39 -29.71 -48.67
N PRO A 5 -53.87 -30.74 -47.93
CA PRO A 5 -54.62 -31.98 -47.60
C PRO A 5 -54.30 -32.71 -46.25
N ARG A 6 -55.11 -33.76 -46.01
CA ARG A 6 -55.29 -34.75 -44.89
C ARG A 6 -54.50 -36.07 -45.16
N PRO A 7 -54.64 -37.26 -44.46
CA PRO A 7 -55.54 -37.69 -43.34
C PRO A 7 -55.03 -38.69 -42.23
N ARG A 8 -55.83 -38.81 -41.14
CA ARG A 8 -56.30 -40.01 -40.34
C ARG A 8 -55.28 -40.81 -39.48
N ARG A 9 -55.61 -41.35 -38.29
CA ARG A 9 -56.82 -41.96 -37.65
C ARG A 9 -56.82 -41.59 -36.13
N GLY A 10 -57.84 -41.70 -35.27
CA GLY A 10 -59.18 -42.27 -35.23
C GLY A 10 -59.60 -42.33 -33.74
N THR A 11 -60.76 -41.75 -33.42
CA THR A 11 -61.42 -41.53 -32.12
C THR A 11 -62.11 -42.77 -31.55
N ILE A 12 -62.19 -42.91 -30.21
CA ILE A 12 -63.39 -43.38 -29.47
C ILE A 12 -63.51 -42.61 -28.14
N THR A 13 -64.75 -42.19 -27.87
CA THR A 13 -65.28 -41.38 -26.76
C THR A 13 -65.88 -42.28 -25.67
N ALA A 14 -65.77 -41.90 -24.39
CA ALA A 14 -66.73 -42.23 -23.31
C ALA A 14 -66.43 -41.29 -22.11
N LEU A 15 -67.15 -40.18 -21.96
CA LEU A 15 -68.36 -39.97 -21.14
C LEU A 15 -68.14 -40.19 -19.63
N ALA A 16 -68.29 -39.07 -18.91
CA ALA A 16 -68.03 -38.87 -17.49
C ALA A 16 -69.20 -39.30 -16.59
N LEU A 17 -68.88 -39.67 -15.34
CA LEU A 17 -69.75 -39.48 -14.17
C LEU A 17 -68.90 -39.30 -12.90
N LEU A 18 -69.33 -38.36 -12.06
CA LEU A 18 -68.67 -37.83 -10.87
C LEU A 18 -68.52 -38.86 -9.73
N VAL A 19 -67.35 -38.85 -9.07
CA VAL A 19 -67.19 -39.17 -7.64
C VAL A 19 -66.21 -38.17 -7.04
N ALA A 20 -66.58 -37.57 -5.90
CA ALA A 20 -65.79 -36.59 -5.18
C ALA A 20 -64.49 -37.18 -4.61
N ALA A 21 -63.37 -36.52 -4.86
CA ALA A 21 -62.11 -36.73 -4.15
C ALA A 21 -61.73 -35.43 -3.45
N ALA A 22 -61.49 -35.51 -2.15
CA ALA A 22 -61.04 -34.41 -1.31
C ALA A 22 -59.76 -33.80 -1.89
N ALA A 23 -59.77 -32.50 -2.14
CA ALA A 23 -58.56 -31.75 -2.39
C ALA A 23 -57.76 -31.69 -1.08
N ALA A 24 -56.69 -32.47 -1.00
CA ALA A 24 -55.63 -32.21 -0.04
C ALA A 24 -54.99 -30.87 -0.46
N VAL A 25 -55.29 -29.82 0.32
CA VAL A 25 -54.58 -28.55 0.24
C VAL A 25 -53.13 -28.87 0.61
N GLY A 26 -52.26 -28.89 -0.40
CA GLY A 26 -50.82 -28.93 -0.18
C GLY A 26 -50.40 -27.71 0.64
N PRO A 27 -49.35 -27.80 1.47
CA PRO A 27 -48.86 -26.64 2.21
C PRO A 27 -48.56 -25.50 1.22
N PRO A 28 -48.78 -24.23 1.62
CA PRO A 28 -48.44 -23.10 0.78
C PRO A 28 -46.93 -23.13 0.43
N PRO A 29 -46.52 -22.52 -0.69
CA PRO A 29 -45.10 -22.36 -0.98
C PRO A 29 -44.42 -21.70 0.22
N ALA A 30 -43.23 -22.19 0.58
CA ALA A 30 -42.41 -21.62 1.64
C ALA A 30 -42.33 -20.10 1.44
N SER A 31 -42.76 -19.34 2.45
CA SER A 31 -42.53 -17.91 2.51
C SER A 31 -41.03 -17.66 2.36
N ALA A 32 -40.65 -16.57 1.71
CA ALA A 32 -39.28 -16.06 1.79
C ALA A 32 -38.83 -16.15 3.25
N ALA A 33 -37.73 -16.88 3.51
CA ALA A 33 -37.17 -16.97 4.84
C ALA A 33 -36.91 -15.54 5.31
N GLN A 34 -37.45 -15.20 6.47
CA GLN A 34 -37.22 -13.90 7.08
C GLN A 34 -35.70 -13.78 7.32
N ALA A 35 -35.11 -12.63 7.01
CA ALA A 35 -33.70 -12.35 7.28
C ALA A 35 -33.38 -12.72 8.74
N ALA A 36 -32.22 -13.36 8.96
CA ALA A 36 -31.91 -13.91 10.27
C ALA A 36 -31.33 -12.74 11.09
N ASP A 37 -32.07 -12.30 12.10
CA ASP A 37 -31.61 -11.21 12.97
C ASP A 37 -30.22 -11.56 13.55
N ILE A 38 -29.25 -10.65 13.40
CA ILE A 38 -27.88 -10.75 13.96
C ILE A 38 -27.66 -9.59 14.94
N PRO A 39 -28.26 -9.63 16.15
CA PRO A 39 -28.12 -8.54 17.10
C PRO A 39 -26.66 -8.45 17.56
N ALA A 40 -26.01 -7.30 17.39
CA ALA A 40 -24.64 -7.12 17.86
C ALA A 40 -24.45 -7.39 19.36
N SER A 41 -25.50 -7.24 20.17
CA SER A 41 -25.50 -7.57 21.59
C SER A 41 -25.33 -9.05 21.89
N ASP A 42 -25.61 -9.93 20.94
CA ASP A 42 -25.53 -11.38 21.12
C ASP A 42 -24.12 -11.92 20.87
N TYR A 43 -23.22 -11.08 20.36
CA TYR A 43 -21.87 -11.47 20.00
C TYR A 43 -20.83 -10.77 20.87
N GLN A 44 -19.70 -11.45 21.08
CA GLN A 44 -18.54 -10.88 21.75
C GLN A 44 -17.29 -11.12 20.92
N GLN A 45 -16.55 -10.04 20.65
CA GLN A 45 -15.21 -10.09 20.06
C GLN A 45 -14.15 -10.19 21.17
N VAL A 46 -13.53 -11.36 21.31
CA VAL A 46 -12.43 -11.63 22.26
C VAL A 46 -11.10 -11.41 21.55
N GLN A 47 -10.31 -10.45 22.04
CA GLN A 47 -8.96 -10.20 21.52
C GLN A 47 -7.98 -11.24 22.07
N MET A 48 -7.40 -12.05 21.18
CA MET A 48 -6.46 -13.11 21.54
C MET A 48 -5.01 -12.63 21.50
N ALA A 49 -4.64 -11.83 20.49
CA ALA A 49 -3.31 -11.27 20.34
C ALA A 49 -3.39 -9.90 19.66
N THR A 50 -2.42 -9.02 19.88
CA THR A 50 -2.37 -7.70 19.24
C THR A 50 -0.93 -7.18 19.05
N GLY A 51 -0.74 -6.40 17.99
CA GLY A 51 0.51 -5.71 17.67
C GLY A 51 1.52 -6.57 16.91
N ALA A 52 2.47 -5.88 16.30
CA ALA A 52 3.53 -6.44 15.44
C ALA A 52 4.43 -7.43 16.18
N ALA A 53 4.65 -7.25 17.48
CA ALA A 53 5.44 -8.18 18.28
C ALA A 53 4.82 -9.59 18.30
N GLU A 54 3.49 -9.67 18.37
CA GLU A 54 2.77 -10.94 18.43
C GLU A 54 2.30 -11.43 17.06
N LEU A 55 2.10 -10.55 16.06
CA LEU A 55 1.49 -10.94 14.78
C LEU A 55 2.38 -10.67 13.55
N GLY A 56 3.35 -9.76 13.62
CA GLY A 56 4.13 -9.33 12.46
C GLY A 56 3.26 -8.59 11.42
N GLU A 57 3.51 -8.85 10.14
CA GLU A 57 2.64 -8.46 9.01
C GLU A 57 1.75 -9.67 8.70
N PRO A 58 0.56 -9.77 9.32
CA PRO A 58 -0.22 -11.01 9.31
C PRO A 58 -0.73 -11.33 7.90
N MET A 59 -0.66 -12.60 7.49
CA MET A 59 -1.10 -13.04 6.17
C MET A 59 -2.23 -14.06 6.24
N SER A 60 -2.10 -15.16 6.97
CA SER A 60 -3.12 -16.21 7.00
C SER A 60 -3.19 -16.89 8.37
N LEU A 61 -4.32 -17.52 8.67
CA LEU A 61 -4.56 -18.27 9.91
C LEU A 61 -5.12 -19.67 9.65
N THR A 62 -4.94 -20.58 10.60
CA THR A 62 -5.71 -21.82 10.68
C THR A 62 -5.95 -22.21 12.13
N VAL A 63 -7.17 -22.63 12.47
CA VAL A 63 -7.54 -23.00 13.84
C VAL A 63 -7.30 -24.48 14.09
N LEU A 64 -6.53 -24.79 15.13
CA LEU A 64 -6.20 -26.16 15.52
C LEU A 64 -7.32 -26.80 16.37
N PRO A 65 -7.38 -28.14 16.46
CA PRO A 65 -8.37 -28.85 17.29
C PRO A 65 -8.36 -28.48 18.78
N ASP A 66 -7.23 -27.97 19.30
CA ASP A 66 -7.10 -27.50 20.68
C ASP A 66 -7.48 -26.02 20.87
N ARG A 67 -8.07 -25.39 19.83
CA ARG A 67 -8.45 -23.97 19.74
C ARG A 67 -7.30 -22.98 19.72
N SER A 68 -6.06 -23.46 19.62
CA SER A 68 -4.94 -22.59 19.27
C SER A 68 -4.96 -22.25 17.79
N VAL A 69 -4.37 -21.13 17.42
CA VAL A 69 -4.33 -20.64 16.03
C VAL A 69 -2.88 -20.63 15.58
N LEU A 70 -2.60 -21.26 14.44
CA LEU A 70 -1.37 -20.97 13.71
C LEU A 70 -1.64 -19.79 12.78
N HIS A 71 -0.72 -18.83 12.73
CA HIS A 71 -0.80 -17.72 11.79
C HIS A 71 0.56 -17.36 11.23
N THR A 72 0.54 -16.79 10.03
CA THR A 72 1.73 -16.43 9.27
C THR A 72 1.95 -14.93 9.26
N SER A 73 3.22 -14.55 9.19
CA SER A 73 3.67 -13.19 8.89
C SER A 73 4.49 -13.21 7.61
N ARG A 74 4.28 -12.21 6.73
CA ARG A 74 4.86 -12.20 5.38
C ARG A 74 6.39 -12.35 5.37
N ASP A 75 7.04 -11.87 6.41
CA ASP A 75 8.48 -11.99 6.64
C ASP A 75 9.00 -13.44 6.80
N GLY A 76 8.14 -14.46 6.80
CA GLY A 76 8.50 -15.87 6.95
C GLY A 76 8.24 -16.45 8.34
N THR A 77 7.69 -15.67 9.26
CA THR A 77 7.45 -16.14 10.64
C THR A 77 6.11 -16.86 10.76
N ILE A 78 6.12 -18.04 11.37
CA ILE A 78 4.91 -18.78 11.75
C ILE A 78 4.80 -18.72 13.27
N ARG A 79 3.64 -18.34 13.76
CA ARG A 79 3.35 -18.19 15.19
C ARG A 79 2.16 -19.06 15.59
N ARG A 80 2.11 -19.43 16.86
CA ARG A 80 0.99 -20.13 17.49
C ARG A 80 0.45 -19.28 18.63
N THR A 81 -0.80 -18.90 18.56
CA THR A 81 -1.55 -18.25 19.65
C THR A 81 -2.43 -19.30 20.32
N ASP A 82 -2.22 -19.59 21.60
CA ASP A 82 -3.05 -20.56 22.32
C ASP A 82 -4.46 -20.02 22.65
N ALA A 83 -5.33 -20.88 23.17
CA ALA A 83 -6.71 -20.51 23.49
C ALA A 83 -6.85 -19.43 24.58
N ALA A 84 -5.77 -19.17 25.34
CA ALA A 84 -5.67 -18.11 26.34
C ALA A 84 -5.01 -16.83 25.79
N GLY A 85 -4.69 -16.78 24.49
CA GLY A 85 -4.08 -15.61 23.85
C GLY A 85 -2.55 -15.54 23.94
N ASN A 86 -1.88 -16.56 24.48
CA ASN A 86 -0.42 -16.54 24.52
C ASN A 86 0.14 -16.91 23.16
N THR A 87 0.88 -15.98 22.55
CA THR A 87 1.49 -16.18 21.25
C THR A 87 2.94 -16.62 21.39
N LYS A 88 3.41 -17.53 20.53
CA LYS A 88 4.82 -17.96 20.46
C LYS A 88 5.21 -18.16 19.02
N GLN A 89 6.47 -17.91 18.69
CA GLN A 89 7.01 -18.30 17.39
C GLN A 89 7.06 -19.84 17.31
N ALA A 90 6.34 -20.39 16.34
CA ALA A 90 6.36 -21.82 16.03
C ALA A 90 7.51 -22.16 15.06
N GLY A 91 7.82 -21.27 14.10
CA GLY A 91 8.89 -21.47 13.13
C GLY A 91 9.23 -20.18 12.37
N LYS A 92 10.34 -20.21 11.63
CA LYS A 92 10.75 -19.15 10.71
C LYS A 92 11.32 -19.79 9.45
N LEU A 93 10.78 -19.41 8.29
CA LEU A 93 11.29 -19.80 6.97
C LEU A 93 12.15 -18.68 6.39
N ASP A 94 13.19 -19.03 5.65
CA ASP A 94 13.97 -18.06 4.86
C ASP A 94 13.23 -17.79 3.56
N VAL A 95 12.66 -16.60 3.44
CA VAL A 95 11.77 -16.22 2.35
C VAL A 95 12.37 -15.09 1.52
N TYR A 96 12.04 -15.07 0.24
CA TYR A 96 12.22 -13.90 -0.61
C TYR A 96 11.05 -12.94 -0.37
N THR A 97 11.37 -11.66 -0.17
CA THR A 97 10.38 -10.59 0.02
C THR A 97 10.67 -9.46 -0.95
N HIS A 98 9.72 -9.17 -1.82
CA HIS A 98 9.65 -8.00 -2.70
C HIS A 98 8.15 -7.81 -3.01
N ASP A 99 7.66 -6.58 -2.94
CA ASP A 99 6.22 -6.25 -3.05
C ASP A 99 5.33 -7.16 -2.19
N GLU A 100 4.53 -8.05 -2.80
CA GLU A 100 3.62 -8.98 -2.11
C GLU A 100 4.27 -10.33 -1.72
N GLU A 101 5.46 -10.64 -2.22
CA GLU A 101 6.12 -11.93 -1.99
C GLU A 101 6.55 -12.11 -0.52
N GLY A 102 6.61 -13.38 -0.10
CA GLY A 102 6.93 -13.77 1.26
C GLY A 102 6.23 -15.08 1.64
N LEU A 103 5.92 -15.21 2.91
CA LEU A 103 5.09 -16.30 3.44
C LEU A 103 3.60 -15.92 3.36
N GLN A 104 2.80 -16.75 2.68
CA GLN A 104 1.39 -16.52 2.38
C GLN A 104 0.48 -17.41 3.27
N GLY A 105 -0.16 -18.42 2.69
CA GLY A 105 -1.15 -19.27 3.35
C GLY A 105 -0.58 -20.35 4.27
N ILE A 106 -1.41 -20.76 5.23
CA ILE A 106 -1.17 -21.88 6.13
C ILE A 106 -2.46 -22.69 6.34
N ALA A 107 -2.35 -24.01 6.31
CA ALA A 107 -3.46 -24.88 6.67
C ALA A 107 -2.94 -26.13 7.38
N VAL A 108 -3.78 -26.75 8.21
CA VAL A 108 -3.48 -28.06 8.78
C VAL A 108 -4.19 -29.17 8.04
N ASP A 109 -3.54 -30.32 7.99
CA ASP A 109 -4.10 -31.51 7.37
C ASP A 109 -5.41 -31.93 8.06
N PRO A 110 -6.44 -32.40 7.34
CA PRO A 110 -7.65 -32.98 7.93
C PRO A 110 -7.43 -33.98 9.08
N ASP A 111 -6.36 -34.78 9.01
CA ASP A 111 -5.97 -35.74 10.05
C ASP A 111 -4.92 -35.17 11.04
N PHE A 112 -4.87 -33.84 11.21
CA PHE A 112 -3.85 -33.15 12.03
C PHE A 112 -3.73 -33.68 13.46
N SER A 113 -4.84 -34.14 14.07
CA SER A 113 -4.83 -34.74 15.41
C SER A 113 -3.96 -36.01 15.50
N VAL A 114 -3.67 -36.64 14.36
CA VAL A 114 -2.85 -37.85 14.23
C VAL A 114 -1.49 -37.52 13.61
N ASN A 115 -1.48 -36.89 12.43
CA ASN A 115 -0.25 -36.73 11.63
C ASN A 115 0.54 -35.45 11.94
N ARG A 116 -0.11 -34.45 12.54
CA ARG A 116 0.47 -33.13 12.86
C ARG A 116 1.02 -32.38 11.65
N TYR A 117 0.51 -32.64 10.45
CA TYR A 117 0.98 -32.02 9.22
C TYR A 117 0.44 -30.60 9.03
N VAL A 118 1.34 -29.70 8.63
CA VAL A 118 1.05 -28.29 8.33
C VAL A 118 1.51 -28.01 6.91
N TYR A 119 0.62 -27.46 6.09
CA TYR A 119 0.93 -27.01 4.74
C TYR A 119 1.12 -25.50 4.74
N VAL A 120 2.13 -25.05 4.01
CA VAL A 120 2.56 -23.65 3.98
C VAL A 120 2.87 -23.27 2.53
N TYR A 121 2.40 -22.11 2.09
CA TYR A 121 2.70 -21.56 0.77
C TYR A 121 3.58 -20.31 0.89
N TYR A 122 4.75 -20.30 0.27
CA TYR A 122 5.73 -19.21 0.47
C TYR A 122 6.72 -19.06 -0.69
N SER A 123 7.32 -17.88 -0.82
CA SER A 123 8.41 -17.59 -1.76
C SER A 123 9.77 -17.98 -1.17
N PRO A 124 10.40 -19.12 -1.53
CA PRO A 124 11.73 -19.45 -1.06
C PRO A 124 12.78 -18.46 -1.55
N LYS A 125 13.84 -18.25 -0.77
CA LYS A 125 15.01 -17.50 -1.22
C LYS A 125 15.79 -18.29 -2.26
N LEU A 126 15.95 -17.71 -3.44
CA LEU A 126 16.68 -18.27 -4.57
C LEU A 126 17.89 -17.39 -4.91
N ASN A 127 18.47 -17.57 -6.09
CA ASN A 127 19.50 -16.69 -6.65
C ASN A 127 18.94 -15.47 -7.40
N THR A 128 17.61 -15.26 -7.33
CA THR A 128 16.94 -14.11 -7.92
C THR A 128 17.45 -12.80 -7.27
N PRO A 129 17.73 -11.74 -8.05
CA PRO A 129 18.17 -10.47 -7.49
C PRO A 129 17.15 -9.84 -6.52
N ALA A 130 17.66 -8.97 -5.64
CA ALA A 130 16.82 -8.10 -4.82
C ALA A 130 16.50 -6.81 -5.58
N GLY A 131 15.35 -6.19 -5.28
CA GLY A 131 14.89 -4.96 -5.91
C GLY A 131 14.09 -5.21 -7.19
N ASP A 132 14.00 -4.20 -8.05
CA ASP A 132 13.07 -4.23 -9.19
C ASP A 132 13.72 -4.83 -10.45
N ALA A 133 12.97 -5.71 -11.10
CA ALA A 133 13.25 -6.21 -12.43
C ALA A 133 13.14 -5.08 -13.47
N PRO A 134 13.87 -5.17 -14.60
CA PRO A 134 13.72 -4.20 -15.66
C PRO A 134 12.32 -4.31 -16.29
N VAL A 135 11.68 -3.16 -16.51
CA VAL A 135 10.36 -3.09 -17.17
C VAL A 135 10.43 -3.35 -18.69
N THR A 136 11.60 -3.15 -19.30
CA THR A 136 11.93 -3.52 -20.68
C THR A 136 13.32 -4.12 -20.77
N GLY A 137 13.55 -5.01 -21.73
CA GLY A 137 14.79 -5.76 -21.83
C GLY A 137 14.72 -6.91 -22.81
N SER A 138 15.81 -7.64 -22.92
CA SER A 138 15.87 -8.90 -23.64
C SER A 138 15.36 -10.05 -22.76
N ALA A 139 15.05 -11.20 -23.37
CA ALA A 139 14.71 -12.40 -22.62
C ALA A 139 15.78 -12.76 -21.56
N ALA A 140 17.06 -12.59 -21.90
CA ALA A 140 18.17 -12.86 -20.97
C ALA A 140 18.16 -11.95 -19.74
N ASP A 141 17.71 -10.70 -19.88
CA ASP A 141 17.59 -9.77 -18.76
C ASP A 141 16.49 -10.23 -17.78
N PHE A 142 15.40 -10.81 -18.29
CA PHE A 142 14.29 -11.32 -17.48
C PHE A 142 14.55 -12.71 -16.88
N GLU A 143 15.40 -13.54 -17.50
CA GLU A 143 15.69 -14.89 -17.00
C GLU A 143 16.31 -14.89 -15.59
N ALA A 144 17.09 -13.87 -15.24
CA ALA A 144 17.65 -13.72 -13.90
C ALA A 144 16.59 -13.53 -12.81
N TRP A 145 15.37 -13.13 -13.21
CA TRP A 145 14.25 -12.81 -12.33
C TRP A 145 13.24 -13.96 -12.17
N LYS A 146 13.48 -15.10 -12.83
CA LYS A 146 12.62 -16.29 -12.65
C LYS A 146 12.76 -16.84 -11.23
N GLY A 147 11.62 -17.22 -10.65
CA GLY A 147 11.51 -17.87 -9.36
C GLY A 147 10.29 -18.79 -9.29
N HIS A 148 9.90 -19.14 -8.07
CA HIS A 148 8.69 -19.88 -7.78
C HIS A 148 8.25 -19.64 -6.34
N LEU A 149 7.01 -20.03 -6.04
CA LEU A 149 6.50 -20.23 -4.69
C LEU A 149 6.38 -21.73 -4.42
N ASN A 150 6.66 -22.14 -3.19
CA ASN A 150 6.54 -23.52 -2.72
C ASN A 150 5.26 -23.69 -1.93
N LEU A 151 4.44 -24.67 -2.32
CA LEU A 151 3.55 -25.35 -1.39
C LEU A 151 4.34 -26.48 -0.73
N SER A 152 4.64 -26.33 0.55
CA SER A 152 5.42 -27.31 1.32
C SER A 152 4.64 -27.84 2.51
N ARG A 153 4.90 -29.09 2.86
CA ARG A 153 4.39 -29.73 4.07
C ARG A 153 5.50 -29.85 5.11
N PHE A 154 5.16 -29.52 6.35
CA PHE A 154 5.98 -29.66 7.54
C PHE A 154 5.25 -30.49 8.60
N THR A 155 5.92 -30.78 9.72
CA THR A 155 5.31 -31.41 10.90
C THR A 155 5.39 -30.47 12.09
N LEU A 156 4.27 -30.26 12.80
CA LEU A 156 4.24 -29.51 14.05
C LEU A 156 4.50 -30.44 15.23
N LYS A 157 5.59 -30.19 15.95
CA LYS A 157 5.97 -30.96 17.14
C LYS A 157 4.95 -30.76 18.26
N ALA A 158 4.98 -31.65 19.25
CA ALA A 158 4.07 -31.62 20.39
C ALA A 158 4.22 -30.36 21.26
N ASP A 159 5.41 -29.74 21.24
CA ASP A 159 5.68 -28.47 21.93
C ASP A 159 5.19 -27.22 21.17
N GLY A 160 4.57 -27.41 19.99
CA GLY A 160 4.05 -26.33 19.16
C GLY A 160 5.09 -25.70 18.23
N THR A 161 6.30 -26.27 18.11
CA THR A 161 7.31 -25.80 17.16
C THR A 161 7.24 -26.56 15.83
N LEU A 162 7.55 -25.88 14.73
CA LEU A 162 7.58 -26.43 13.38
C LEU A 162 8.92 -27.14 13.14
N ASP A 163 8.88 -28.37 12.64
CA ASP A 163 10.09 -29.05 12.18
C ASP A 163 10.46 -28.59 10.76
N THR A 164 11.23 -27.51 10.66
CA THR A 164 11.68 -26.95 9.38
C THR A 164 12.64 -27.87 8.62
N THR A 165 13.26 -28.84 9.29
CA THR A 165 14.15 -29.82 8.65
C THR A 165 13.41 -30.96 7.97
N ALA A 166 12.13 -31.13 8.30
CA ALA A 166 11.25 -32.16 7.77
C ALA A 166 10.44 -31.71 6.55
N GLU A 167 10.87 -30.62 5.90
CA GLU A 167 10.18 -30.07 4.73
C GLU A 167 9.97 -31.12 3.63
N LYS A 168 8.75 -31.14 3.10
CA LYS A 168 8.39 -31.81 1.85
C LYS A 168 7.76 -30.81 0.90
N VAL A 169 8.49 -30.38 -0.11
CA VAL A 169 7.92 -29.59 -1.21
C VAL A 169 6.90 -30.46 -1.94
N ILE A 170 5.66 -30.00 -2.00
CA ILE A 170 4.53 -30.68 -2.64
C ILE A 170 4.40 -30.21 -4.08
N LEU A 171 4.38 -28.89 -4.29
CA LEU A 171 4.19 -28.26 -5.59
C LEU A 171 4.99 -26.95 -5.65
N GLU A 172 5.67 -26.72 -6.77
CA GLU A 172 6.26 -25.43 -7.12
C GLU A 172 5.35 -24.71 -8.13
N VAL A 173 4.97 -23.48 -7.82
CA VAL A 173 4.23 -22.58 -8.71
C VAL A 173 5.22 -21.56 -9.27
N PRO A 174 5.49 -21.55 -10.60
CA PRO A 174 6.41 -20.59 -11.19
C PRO A 174 6.01 -19.15 -10.88
N ASN A 175 7.00 -18.26 -10.71
CA ASN A 175 6.80 -16.83 -10.49
C ASN A 175 7.89 -16.03 -11.23
N ASP A 176 7.52 -14.91 -11.81
CA ASP A 176 8.44 -13.87 -12.27
C ASP A 176 8.60 -12.89 -11.10
N ARG A 177 9.84 -12.58 -10.65
CA ARG A 177 10.06 -11.73 -9.46
C ARG A 177 10.55 -10.34 -9.84
N GLY A 178 10.53 -9.43 -8.87
CA GLY A 178 11.05 -8.07 -9.03
C GLY A 178 10.06 -7.13 -9.72
N GLN A 179 8.82 -7.55 -9.96
CA GLN A 179 7.71 -6.64 -10.18
C GLN A 179 6.54 -7.14 -9.34
N CYS A 180 5.72 -6.20 -8.90
CA CYS A 180 4.37 -6.46 -8.42
C CYS A 180 3.52 -7.03 -9.58
N CYS A 181 2.52 -7.90 -9.39
CA CYS A 181 1.75 -8.19 -8.17
C CYS A 181 1.06 -9.56 -8.24
N HIS A 182 0.24 -9.85 -7.22
CA HIS A 182 -0.74 -10.94 -7.14
C HIS A 182 -0.12 -12.31 -6.92
N VAL A 183 0.11 -12.63 -5.65
CA VAL A 183 0.62 -13.96 -5.23
C VAL A 183 -0.50 -14.96 -4.89
N GLY A 184 -1.69 -14.48 -4.51
CA GLY A 184 -2.76 -15.32 -3.95
C GLY A 184 -2.26 -16.11 -2.73
N GLY A 185 -2.56 -17.41 -2.68
CA GLY A 185 -1.80 -18.34 -1.85
C GLY A 185 -2.55 -18.92 -0.67
N ASP A 186 -3.87 -18.98 -0.71
CA ASP A 186 -4.70 -19.55 0.34
C ASP A 186 -4.91 -21.05 0.19
N ILE A 187 -5.09 -21.78 1.29
CA ILE A 187 -5.07 -23.25 1.34
C ILE A 187 -6.26 -23.77 2.14
N ASP A 188 -7.03 -24.70 1.57
CA ASP A 188 -8.08 -25.42 2.32
C ASP A 188 -8.35 -26.83 1.74
N PHE A 189 -9.16 -27.64 2.43
CA PHE A 189 -9.41 -29.04 2.12
C PHE A 189 -10.89 -29.39 2.00
N ASP A 190 -11.24 -30.20 0.99
CA ASP A 190 -12.57 -30.80 0.93
C ASP A 190 -12.74 -32.02 1.87
N ALA A 191 -13.95 -32.58 1.90
CA ALA A 191 -14.26 -33.78 2.68
C ALA A 191 -13.60 -35.08 2.16
N ALA A 192 -12.94 -35.03 1.00
CA ALA A 192 -12.15 -36.11 0.45
C ALA A 192 -10.64 -35.85 0.64
N ASP A 193 -10.28 -34.89 1.50
CA ASP A 193 -8.95 -34.35 1.79
C ASP A 193 -8.14 -34.01 0.53
N ASN A 194 -8.81 -33.54 -0.53
CA ASN A 194 -8.11 -32.85 -1.60
C ASN A 194 -7.75 -31.45 -1.12
N LEU A 195 -6.50 -31.07 -1.31
CA LEU A 195 -5.99 -29.74 -1.05
C LEU A 195 -6.34 -28.82 -2.22
N TYR A 196 -6.91 -27.66 -1.88
CA TYR A 196 -7.13 -26.55 -2.77
C TYR A 196 -6.10 -25.45 -2.49
N LEU A 197 -5.58 -24.83 -3.54
CA LEU A 197 -4.61 -23.73 -3.45
C LEU A 197 -5.00 -22.62 -4.43
N THR A 198 -5.13 -21.38 -3.97
CA THR A 198 -5.24 -20.23 -4.87
C THR A 198 -3.85 -19.74 -5.29
N THR A 199 -3.74 -19.28 -6.53
CA THR A 199 -2.51 -18.69 -7.07
C THR A 199 -2.86 -17.41 -7.81
N GLY A 200 -2.19 -16.31 -7.46
CA GLY A 200 -2.31 -15.06 -8.20
C GLY A 200 -1.70 -15.13 -9.59
N ASP A 201 -2.04 -14.16 -10.43
CA ASP A 201 -1.66 -14.14 -11.84
C ASP A 201 -0.23 -13.70 -12.12
N ASP A 202 0.49 -13.23 -11.09
CA ASP A 202 1.85 -12.71 -11.19
C ASP A 202 1.95 -11.65 -12.29
N THR A 203 1.04 -10.70 -12.32
CA THR A 203 0.98 -9.72 -13.41
C THR A 203 0.87 -8.31 -12.89
N ASN A 204 1.80 -7.47 -13.35
CA ASN A 204 1.83 -6.05 -13.13
C ASN A 204 0.71 -5.34 -13.94
N PRO A 205 -0.22 -4.64 -13.28
CA PRO A 205 -1.35 -4.00 -13.96
C PRO A 205 -1.06 -2.56 -14.40
N PHE A 206 0.03 -1.93 -13.99
CA PHE A 206 0.11 -0.47 -13.90
C PHE A 206 0.29 0.25 -15.24
N ASP A 207 0.98 -0.35 -16.22
CA ASP A 207 1.12 0.22 -17.58
C ASP A 207 -0.09 -0.09 -18.49
N SER A 208 -1.22 -0.49 -17.92
CA SER A 208 -2.48 -0.76 -18.63
C SER A 208 -3.53 0.35 -18.49
N ALA A 209 -3.22 1.44 -17.77
CA ALA A 209 -4.20 2.44 -17.35
C ALA A 209 -5.37 1.82 -16.56
N GLY A 210 -5.06 0.83 -15.71
CA GLY A 210 -5.99 0.10 -14.86
C GLY A 210 -6.85 -0.98 -15.56
N TYR A 211 -6.73 -1.17 -16.87
CA TYR A 211 -7.47 -2.20 -17.61
C TYR A 211 -6.72 -3.54 -17.64
N ALA A 212 -7.14 -4.49 -18.47
CA ALA A 212 -6.43 -5.78 -18.59
C ALA A 212 -4.97 -5.60 -19.09
N PRO A 213 -3.96 -6.08 -18.33
CA PRO A 213 -2.55 -6.07 -18.75
C PRO A 213 -2.31 -7.20 -19.76
N ILE A 214 -2.33 -6.86 -21.06
CA ILE A 214 -2.14 -7.79 -22.18
C ILE A 214 -1.05 -7.28 -23.15
N ASP A 215 0.09 -6.83 -22.61
CA ASP A 215 1.16 -6.19 -23.38
C ASP A 215 2.08 -7.19 -24.10
N GLU A 216 1.88 -7.32 -25.41
CA GLU A 216 2.59 -8.26 -26.28
C GLU A 216 3.87 -7.69 -26.93
N ARG A 217 4.36 -6.53 -26.48
CA ARG A 217 5.66 -6.02 -26.95
C ARG A 217 6.78 -7.00 -26.59
N THR A 218 7.64 -7.32 -27.55
CA THR A 218 8.65 -8.39 -27.40
C THR A 218 9.82 -8.00 -26.49
N ASP A 219 10.06 -6.71 -26.31
CA ASP A 219 11.04 -6.15 -25.37
C ASP A 219 10.43 -5.83 -24.01
N ARG A 220 9.14 -6.13 -23.79
CA ARG A 220 8.45 -5.89 -22.53
C ARG A 220 8.66 -7.04 -21.56
N ASN A 221 8.84 -6.70 -20.28
CA ASN A 221 8.86 -7.69 -19.21
C ASN A 221 7.57 -8.56 -19.26
N PRO A 222 7.69 -9.90 -19.23
CA PRO A 222 6.54 -10.79 -19.27
C PRO A 222 5.46 -10.51 -18.22
N GLN A 223 5.81 -9.92 -17.06
CA GLN A 223 4.85 -9.56 -16.02
C GLN A 223 3.80 -8.53 -16.45
N PHE A 224 3.85 -7.95 -17.65
CA PHE A 224 2.80 -7.06 -18.17
C PHE A 224 1.78 -7.77 -19.07
N ASP A 225 1.76 -9.11 -19.06
CA ASP A 225 0.91 -9.92 -19.93
C ASP A 225 0.24 -11.07 -19.15
N ALA A 226 -0.96 -10.83 -18.62
CA ALA A 226 -1.79 -11.81 -17.90
C ALA A 226 -2.25 -12.98 -18.80
N GLN A 227 -2.08 -12.87 -20.13
CA GLN A 227 -2.41 -13.94 -21.05
C GLN A 227 -1.47 -15.14 -20.89
N ARG A 228 -0.24 -14.91 -20.40
CA ARG A 228 0.74 -15.99 -20.15
C ARG A 228 0.38 -16.85 -18.93
N SER A 229 -0.34 -16.28 -17.97
CA SER A 229 -0.70 -16.86 -16.67
C SER A 229 -2.19 -17.19 -16.61
N SER A 230 -3.05 -16.25 -16.17
CA SER A 230 -4.49 -16.45 -16.00
C SER A 230 -5.16 -16.97 -17.26
N GLY A 231 -4.82 -16.37 -18.40
CA GLY A 231 -5.31 -16.74 -19.72
C GLY A 231 -4.69 -18.01 -20.30
N SER A 232 -3.77 -18.70 -19.61
CA SER A 232 -3.13 -19.92 -20.09
C SER A 232 -3.68 -21.16 -19.39
N THR A 233 -4.10 -22.16 -20.17
CA THR A 233 -4.50 -23.47 -19.66
C THR A 233 -3.32 -24.32 -19.20
N ASN A 234 -2.08 -23.91 -19.53
CA ASN A 234 -0.85 -24.66 -19.25
C ASN A 234 0.07 -23.95 -18.25
N ASP A 235 -0.47 -23.04 -17.45
CA ASP A 235 0.23 -22.33 -16.38
C ASP A 235 -0.52 -22.51 -15.05
N LEU A 236 0.19 -22.44 -13.93
CA LEU A 236 -0.39 -22.62 -12.60
C LEU A 236 -0.79 -21.30 -11.93
N ARG A 237 -0.40 -20.15 -12.46
CA ARG A 237 -0.72 -18.82 -11.94
C ARG A 237 -2.08 -18.32 -12.39
N GLY A 238 -2.80 -17.59 -11.55
CA GLY A 238 -4.15 -17.10 -11.79
C GLY A 238 -5.18 -18.23 -11.79
N LYS A 239 -5.07 -19.16 -10.83
CA LYS A 239 -5.82 -20.43 -10.77
C LYS A 239 -6.34 -20.73 -9.35
N LEU A 240 -7.33 -21.61 -9.32
CA LEU A 240 -7.64 -22.46 -8.18
C LEU A 240 -7.19 -23.88 -8.53
N LEU A 241 -6.16 -24.34 -7.84
CA LEU A 241 -5.58 -25.67 -8.02
C LEU A 241 -6.26 -26.66 -7.07
N ARG A 242 -6.40 -27.92 -7.49
CA ARG A 242 -6.87 -29.01 -6.63
C ARG A 242 -6.02 -30.25 -6.81
N ILE A 243 -5.37 -30.68 -5.74
CA ILE A 243 -4.45 -31.82 -5.69
C ILE A 243 -4.74 -32.70 -4.47
N LYS A 244 -4.21 -33.93 -4.45
CA LYS A 244 -4.25 -34.80 -3.27
C LYS A 244 -2.81 -35.05 -2.79
N PRO A 245 -2.34 -34.37 -1.74
CA PRO A 245 -1.00 -34.60 -1.20
C PRO A 245 -0.80 -36.06 -0.79
N THR A 246 0.43 -36.56 -0.88
CA THR A 246 0.78 -37.91 -0.42
C THR A 246 1.58 -37.89 0.87
N ALA A 247 1.51 -38.97 1.64
CA ALA A 247 2.25 -39.10 2.91
C ALA A 247 3.77 -38.99 2.73
N ASP A 248 4.33 -39.47 1.62
CA ASP A 248 5.77 -39.46 1.36
C ASP A 248 6.30 -38.11 0.81
N GLY A 249 5.39 -37.19 0.48
CA GLY A 249 5.67 -35.93 -0.24
C GLY A 249 5.13 -35.96 -1.68
N GLY A 250 5.03 -34.79 -2.33
CA GLY A 250 4.36 -34.66 -3.63
C GLY A 250 2.85 -34.88 -3.58
N TYR A 251 2.22 -35.08 -4.74
CA TYR A 251 0.76 -35.16 -4.87
C TYR A 251 0.30 -36.07 -6.01
N THR A 252 -0.99 -36.40 -6.00
CA THR A 252 -1.73 -36.95 -7.14
C THR A 252 -2.79 -35.96 -7.60
N VAL A 253 -3.28 -36.10 -8.83
CA VAL A 253 -4.34 -35.25 -9.38
C VAL A 253 -5.70 -35.95 -9.24
N PRO A 254 -6.66 -35.38 -8.48
CA PRO A 254 -8.00 -35.92 -8.34
C PRO A 254 -8.79 -35.85 -9.66
N ALA A 255 -9.68 -36.81 -9.88
CA ALA A 255 -10.62 -36.77 -11.01
C ALA A 255 -11.63 -35.63 -10.87
N GLY A 256 -12.01 -34.99 -11.97
CA GLY A 256 -13.00 -33.89 -11.97
C GLY A 256 -12.40 -32.48 -11.91
N ASN A 257 -11.07 -32.36 -12.05
CA ASN A 257 -10.43 -31.08 -12.40
C ASN A 257 -10.82 -30.64 -13.83
N LEU A 258 -10.58 -29.37 -14.16
CA LEU A 258 -10.99 -28.77 -15.43
C LEU A 258 -10.40 -29.50 -16.64
N PHE A 259 -9.18 -30.00 -16.51
CA PHE A 259 -8.50 -30.76 -17.55
C PHE A 259 -8.13 -32.16 -17.05
N ALA A 260 -8.46 -33.17 -17.84
CA ALA A 260 -8.05 -34.54 -17.53
C ALA A 260 -6.52 -34.70 -17.69
N PRO A 261 -5.85 -35.51 -16.85
CA PRO A 261 -4.45 -35.84 -17.02
C PRO A 261 -4.12 -36.32 -18.45
N GLY A 262 -3.05 -35.77 -19.03
CA GLY A 262 -2.62 -36.06 -20.41
C GLY A 262 -3.31 -35.23 -21.50
N THR A 263 -4.24 -34.33 -21.14
CA THR A 263 -4.80 -33.36 -22.10
C THR A 263 -3.68 -32.44 -22.60
N ALA A 264 -3.58 -32.29 -23.92
CA ALA A 264 -2.48 -31.55 -24.54
C ALA A 264 -2.58 -30.05 -24.22
N ARG A 265 -1.42 -29.44 -23.87
CA ARG A 265 -1.28 -28.01 -23.54
C ARG A 265 -2.17 -27.59 -22.38
N THR A 266 -2.27 -28.44 -21.35
CA THR A 266 -3.02 -28.12 -20.13
C THR A 266 -2.32 -28.64 -18.89
N ARG A 267 -2.56 -27.98 -17.76
CA ARG A 267 -2.19 -28.45 -16.42
C ARG A 267 -3.38 -29.16 -15.75
N PRO A 268 -3.28 -30.45 -15.42
CA PRO A 268 -4.39 -31.20 -14.84
C PRO A 268 -4.68 -30.82 -13.37
N GLU A 269 -3.79 -30.08 -12.71
CA GLU A 269 -3.97 -29.53 -11.36
C GLU A 269 -5.07 -28.45 -11.30
N ILE A 270 -5.38 -27.82 -12.43
CA ILE A 270 -6.33 -26.71 -12.51
C ILE A 270 -7.76 -27.21 -12.26
N TYR A 271 -8.37 -26.77 -11.15
CA TYR A 271 -9.80 -26.94 -10.90
C TYR A 271 -10.60 -25.78 -11.48
N ALA A 272 -10.16 -24.54 -11.24
CA ALA A 272 -10.69 -23.37 -11.92
C ALA A 272 -9.57 -22.42 -12.36
N MET A 273 -9.84 -21.61 -13.38
CA MET A 273 -8.87 -20.68 -13.97
C MET A 273 -9.49 -19.33 -14.30
N GLY A 274 -8.66 -18.37 -14.70
CA GLY A 274 -9.10 -17.07 -15.16
C GLY A 274 -9.43 -16.13 -14.00
N PHE A 275 -8.57 -16.15 -12.98
CA PHE A 275 -8.60 -15.22 -11.84
C PHE A 275 -7.41 -14.27 -11.93
N ARG A 276 -7.51 -13.07 -11.35
CA ARG A 276 -6.40 -12.10 -11.28
C ARG A 276 -5.62 -12.27 -9.99
N ASN A 277 -6.27 -12.01 -8.86
CA ASN A 277 -5.71 -12.20 -7.52
C ASN A 277 -6.75 -12.88 -6.63
N PRO A 278 -6.93 -14.21 -6.75
CA PRO A 278 -7.80 -14.99 -5.90
C PRO A 278 -7.19 -15.09 -4.49
N PHE A 279 -7.29 -14.03 -3.69
CA PHE A 279 -6.42 -13.83 -2.54
C PHE A 279 -6.76 -14.77 -1.37
N ARG A 280 -8.05 -15.01 -1.13
CA ARG A 280 -8.57 -15.87 -0.05
C ARG A 280 -9.75 -16.70 -0.52
N MET A 281 -9.91 -17.88 0.05
CA MET A 281 -11.00 -18.81 -0.22
C MET A 281 -11.33 -19.70 0.99
N SER A 282 -12.50 -20.31 0.96
CA SER A 282 -12.84 -21.45 1.80
C SER A 282 -13.53 -22.54 0.99
N VAL A 283 -13.37 -23.79 1.42
CA VAL A 283 -14.08 -24.95 0.91
C VAL A 283 -15.17 -25.32 1.90
N ASP A 284 -16.43 -25.13 1.51
CA ASP A 284 -17.56 -25.58 2.29
C ASP A 284 -17.61 -27.11 2.31
N ARG A 285 -16.94 -27.69 3.29
CA ARG A 285 -16.56 -29.10 3.38
C ARG A 285 -17.71 -30.08 3.12
N PRO A 286 -18.92 -29.90 3.67
CA PRO A 286 -20.06 -30.78 3.40
C PRO A 286 -20.51 -30.80 1.94
N THR A 287 -20.28 -29.72 1.18
CA THR A 287 -20.75 -29.58 -0.21
C THR A 287 -19.62 -29.63 -1.24
N GLY A 288 -18.38 -29.38 -0.83
CA GLY A 288 -17.20 -29.25 -1.71
C GLY A 288 -17.21 -27.98 -2.58
N ILE A 289 -18.06 -27.01 -2.26
CA ILE A 289 -18.16 -25.74 -2.99
C ILE A 289 -17.11 -24.79 -2.45
N VAL A 290 -16.35 -24.15 -3.34
CA VAL A 290 -15.36 -23.14 -2.96
C VAL A 290 -15.99 -21.75 -3.02
N TYR A 291 -15.80 -20.94 -1.99
CA TYR A 291 -16.12 -19.52 -1.96
C TYR A 291 -14.80 -18.74 -2.00
N LEU A 292 -14.67 -17.81 -2.95
CA LEU A 292 -13.39 -17.20 -3.29
C LEU A 292 -13.56 -15.70 -3.53
N GLY A 293 -12.70 -14.87 -2.95
CA GLY A 293 -12.57 -13.44 -3.29
C GLY A 293 -11.52 -13.26 -4.38
N ASP A 294 -11.86 -12.55 -5.46
CA ASP A 294 -10.93 -12.22 -6.56
C ASP A 294 -10.92 -10.71 -6.82
N TYR A 295 -9.72 -10.13 -6.83
CA TYR A 295 -9.55 -8.74 -7.22
C TYR A 295 -9.73 -8.60 -8.75
N GLY A 296 -10.25 -7.49 -9.24
CA GLY A 296 -10.41 -7.23 -10.67
C GLY A 296 -9.57 -6.03 -11.11
N PRO A 297 -9.97 -5.31 -12.17
CA PRO A 297 -9.20 -4.18 -12.70
C PRO A 297 -9.11 -3.00 -11.73
N ASP A 298 -8.14 -2.11 -11.98
CA ASP A 298 -7.91 -0.89 -11.20
C ASP A 298 -8.37 0.38 -11.95
N ALA A 299 -9.06 0.24 -13.09
CA ALA A 299 -9.45 1.35 -13.94
C ALA A 299 -10.49 2.26 -13.26
N GLY A 300 -10.22 3.57 -13.18
CA GLY A 300 -11.15 4.55 -12.57
C GLY A 300 -12.51 4.68 -13.26
N GLY A 301 -12.74 4.04 -14.42
CA GLY A 301 -14.02 4.04 -15.10
C GLY A 301 -14.08 3.07 -16.28
N THR A 302 -15.29 2.85 -16.79
CA THR A 302 -15.51 2.01 -17.99
C THR A 302 -15.21 2.80 -19.27
N ALA A 303 -14.45 2.20 -20.19
CA ALA A 303 -14.21 2.73 -21.52
C ALA A 303 -14.61 1.72 -22.60
N SER A 304 -15.44 2.18 -23.56
CA SER A 304 -16.02 1.31 -24.60
C SER A 304 -15.00 0.63 -25.51
N ASP A 305 -13.82 1.21 -25.64
CA ASP A 305 -12.70 0.75 -26.44
C ASP A 305 -11.59 0.08 -25.60
N ARG A 306 -11.74 -0.06 -24.28
CA ARG A 306 -10.76 -0.77 -23.42
C ARG A 306 -11.40 -1.91 -22.64
N GLY A 307 -12.39 -1.60 -21.79
CA GLY A 307 -12.99 -2.55 -20.87
C GLY A 307 -13.79 -1.87 -19.74
N PRO A 308 -14.26 -2.65 -18.75
CA PRO A 308 -14.92 -2.11 -17.57
C PRO A 308 -13.97 -1.31 -16.67
N GLY A 309 -14.56 -0.47 -15.83
CA GLY A 309 -13.86 0.14 -14.68
C GLY A 309 -13.63 -0.86 -13.56
N GLY A 310 -13.10 -0.36 -12.44
CA GLY A 310 -12.88 -1.09 -11.20
C GLY A 310 -14.10 -1.90 -10.80
N GLN A 311 -13.89 -3.19 -10.58
CA GLN A 311 -14.87 -4.12 -10.05
C GLN A 311 -14.17 -5.38 -9.57
N VAL A 312 -14.73 -6.01 -8.56
CA VAL A 312 -14.19 -7.17 -7.86
C VAL A 312 -15.28 -8.20 -7.61
N GLU A 313 -14.89 -9.42 -7.24
CA GLU A 313 -15.79 -10.56 -7.26
C GLU A 313 -15.70 -11.41 -5.99
N PHE A 314 -16.86 -11.83 -5.49
CA PHE A 314 -16.98 -13.09 -4.76
C PHE A 314 -17.50 -14.16 -5.71
N ASN A 315 -16.78 -15.28 -5.77
CA ASN A 315 -17.03 -16.40 -6.66
C ASN A 315 -17.47 -17.64 -5.86
N ARG A 316 -18.58 -18.24 -6.26
CA ARG A 316 -19.10 -19.51 -5.71
C ARG A 316 -18.88 -20.64 -6.71
N ILE A 317 -17.80 -21.39 -6.53
CA ILE A 317 -17.29 -22.38 -7.47
C ILE A 317 -17.87 -23.74 -7.14
N THR A 318 -18.99 -24.06 -7.80
CA THR A 318 -19.70 -25.34 -7.65
C THR A 318 -19.13 -26.48 -8.51
N GLY A 319 -18.14 -26.18 -9.35
CA GLY A 319 -17.54 -27.13 -10.28
C GLY A 319 -16.47 -26.46 -11.14
N PRO A 320 -15.62 -27.24 -11.83
CA PRO A 320 -14.48 -26.72 -12.57
C PRO A 320 -14.91 -25.75 -13.68
N GLY A 321 -14.11 -24.72 -13.97
CA GLY A 321 -14.46 -23.71 -14.96
C GLY A 321 -13.42 -22.59 -15.19
N ASN A 322 -13.70 -21.76 -16.20
CA ASN A 322 -12.97 -20.52 -16.46
C ASN A 322 -13.80 -19.33 -15.96
N TYR A 323 -13.18 -18.40 -15.23
CA TYR A 323 -13.81 -17.24 -14.61
C TYR A 323 -13.45 -15.91 -15.29
N GLY A 324 -12.71 -15.99 -16.40
CA GLY A 324 -12.73 -14.95 -17.44
C GLY A 324 -11.48 -14.08 -17.54
N TRP A 325 -10.79 -13.77 -16.44
CA TRP A 325 -9.62 -12.89 -16.47
C TRP A 325 -8.50 -13.48 -17.35
N PRO A 326 -7.82 -12.69 -18.21
CA PRO A 326 -7.87 -11.22 -18.34
C PRO A 326 -8.85 -10.68 -19.40
N TYR A 327 -9.74 -11.52 -19.94
CA TYR A 327 -10.57 -11.17 -21.10
C TYR A 327 -11.99 -10.74 -20.73
N CYS A 328 -12.49 -11.28 -19.62
CA CYS A 328 -13.85 -11.14 -19.13
C CYS A 328 -13.83 -10.98 -17.61
N THR A 329 -14.84 -10.33 -17.06
CA THR A 329 -15.04 -10.16 -15.62
C THR A 329 -16.52 -9.93 -15.31
N GLY A 330 -16.89 -9.98 -14.04
CA GLY A 330 -18.22 -9.71 -13.51
C GLY A 330 -19.23 -10.69 -14.07
N THR A 331 -20.31 -10.17 -14.62
CA THR A 331 -21.40 -10.99 -15.17
C THR A 331 -21.20 -11.40 -16.63
N ASN A 332 -20.00 -11.17 -17.20
CA ASN A 332 -19.64 -11.45 -18.59
C ASN A 332 -20.53 -10.75 -19.62
N THR A 333 -21.06 -9.57 -19.29
CA THR A 333 -21.77 -8.74 -20.26
C THR A 333 -20.80 -8.07 -21.23
N ALA A 334 -21.31 -7.56 -22.36
CA ALA A 334 -20.49 -6.85 -23.33
C ALA A 334 -19.80 -5.59 -22.74
N ALA A 335 -20.37 -4.97 -21.71
CA ALA A 335 -19.76 -3.84 -21.01
C ALA A 335 -18.57 -4.26 -20.13
N GLU A 336 -18.61 -5.49 -19.62
CA GLU A 336 -17.60 -6.08 -18.74
C GLU A 336 -16.55 -6.94 -19.48
N THR A 337 -16.57 -6.87 -20.81
CA THR A 337 -15.64 -7.60 -21.68
C THR A 337 -14.55 -6.66 -22.18
N TYR A 338 -13.29 -7.09 -22.11
CA TYR A 338 -12.17 -6.29 -22.62
C TYR A 338 -12.07 -6.35 -24.15
N ASN A 339 -11.48 -5.31 -24.72
CA ASN A 339 -11.06 -5.28 -26.10
C ASN A 339 -9.66 -5.90 -26.23
N GLU A 340 -9.38 -6.53 -27.38
CA GLU A 340 -7.99 -6.64 -27.82
C GLU A 340 -7.38 -5.22 -27.86
N TYR A 341 -6.14 -5.07 -27.41
CA TYR A 341 -5.52 -3.76 -27.33
C TYR A 341 -4.05 -3.84 -27.73
N THR A 342 -3.64 -2.98 -28.66
CA THR A 342 -2.24 -2.86 -29.05
C THR A 342 -1.53 -1.89 -28.09
N PHE A 343 -0.58 -2.36 -27.31
CA PHE A 343 0.18 -1.51 -26.40
C PHE A 343 1.28 -0.70 -27.13
N PRO A 344 1.67 0.49 -26.62
CA PRO A 344 1.16 1.12 -25.39
C PRO A 344 -0.11 2.00 -25.60
N SER A 345 -0.39 2.41 -26.83
CA SER A 345 -1.31 3.53 -27.11
C SER A 345 -2.47 3.17 -28.05
N GLY A 346 -2.76 1.89 -28.23
CA GLY A 346 -3.74 1.38 -29.18
C GLY A 346 -3.14 1.11 -30.57
N PRO A 347 -3.99 0.79 -31.55
CA PRO A 347 -5.45 0.85 -31.47
C PRO A 347 -6.08 -0.29 -30.66
N SER A 348 -7.33 -0.07 -30.25
CA SER A 348 -8.21 -1.13 -29.73
C SER A 348 -8.85 -1.94 -30.86
N GLY A 349 -8.84 -3.25 -30.70
CA GLY A 349 -9.49 -4.22 -31.57
C GLY A 349 -10.91 -4.59 -31.09
N THR A 350 -11.35 -5.78 -31.49
CA THR A 350 -12.65 -6.33 -31.11
C THR A 350 -12.68 -6.78 -29.65
N LYS A 351 -13.87 -6.82 -29.05
CA LYS A 351 -14.08 -7.45 -27.73
C LYS A 351 -13.90 -8.96 -27.82
N TYR A 352 -13.37 -9.56 -26.75
CA TYR A 352 -13.21 -11.01 -26.63
C TYR A 352 -14.56 -11.75 -26.56
N ASP A 353 -14.60 -13.02 -26.97
CA ASP A 353 -15.80 -13.86 -26.93
C ASP A 353 -15.90 -14.66 -25.61
N CYS A 354 -16.45 -14.04 -24.56
CA CYS A 354 -16.58 -14.66 -23.24
C CYS A 354 -17.45 -15.93 -23.27
N GLY A 355 -18.59 -15.88 -23.96
CA GLY A 355 -19.56 -16.98 -23.99
C GLY A 355 -19.14 -18.15 -24.88
N GLY A 356 -18.39 -17.88 -25.95
CA GLY A 356 -17.85 -18.90 -26.84
C GLY A 356 -16.47 -19.41 -26.45
N GLY A 357 -15.81 -18.80 -25.47
CA GLY A 357 -14.45 -19.09 -25.03
C GLY A 357 -13.45 -18.13 -25.69
N PRO A 358 -12.81 -17.23 -24.92
CA PRO A 358 -11.91 -16.22 -25.49
C PRO A 358 -10.67 -16.89 -26.12
N ALA A 359 -10.15 -16.26 -27.18
CA ALA A 359 -8.93 -16.67 -27.82
C ALA A 359 -7.74 -16.06 -27.08
N ASN A 360 -6.71 -16.87 -26.83
CA ASN A 360 -5.43 -16.40 -26.32
C ASN A 360 -4.39 -16.52 -27.44
N ASN A 361 -4.16 -15.39 -28.11
CA ASN A 361 -3.25 -15.21 -29.23
C ASN A 361 -1.86 -14.68 -28.84
N SER A 362 -1.60 -14.46 -27.55
CA SER A 362 -0.27 -14.04 -27.08
C SER A 362 0.79 -15.05 -27.52
N PHE A 363 1.92 -14.53 -28.01
CA PHE A 363 3.08 -15.35 -28.33
C PHE A 363 3.68 -16.02 -27.08
N ARG A 364 3.33 -15.55 -25.87
CA ARG A 364 3.71 -16.14 -24.59
C ARG A 364 2.75 -17.25 -24.13
N ASN A 365 1.64 -17.50 -24.83
CA ASN A 365 0.69 -18.56 -24.49
C ASN A 365 1.26 -19.96 -24.74
N THR A 366 1.49 -20.72 -23.67
CA THR A 366 1.89 -22.13 -23.75
C THR A 366 0.68 -23.09 -23.75
N GLY A 367 -0.50 -22.60 -23.35
CA GLY A 367 -1.76 -23.33 -23.27
C GLY A 367 -2.52 -23.46 -24.59
N GLN A 368 -3.79 -23.82 -24.50
CA GLN A 368 -4.69 -23.91 -25.64
C GLN A 368 -4.95 -22.51 -26.22
N ALA A 369 -5.08 -22.42 -27.54
CA ALA A 369 -5.34 -21.15 -28.24
C ALA A 369 -6.75 -20.59 -27.98
N LYS A 370 -7.67 -21.45 -27.53
CA LYS A 370 -9.04 -21.08 -27.19
C LYS A 370 -9.36 -21.63 -25.80
N LEU A 371 -9.83 -20.76 -24.91
CA LEU A 371 -10.15 -21.12 -23.53
C LEU A 371 -11.56 -21.72 -23.40
N PRO A 372 -11.86 -22.42 -22.30
CA PRO A 372 -13.24 -22.70 -21.93
C PRO A 372 -14.06 -21.40 -21.82
N ALA A 373 -15.36 -21.47 -22.06
CA ALA A 373 -16.27 -20.34 -21.88
C ALA A 373 -16.18 -19.77 -20.46
N ALA A 374 -16.19 -18.45 -20.35
CA ALA A 374 -16.15 -17.75 -19.08
C ALA A 374 -17.49 -17.93 -18.33
N LYS A 375 -17.40 -18.22 -17.04
CA LYS A 375 -18.54 -18.26 -16.11
C LYS A 375 -18.70 -16.88 -15.46
N PRO A 376 -19.94 -16.41 -15.22
CA PRO A 376 -20.17 -15.16 -14.53
C PRO A 376 -19.83 -15.31 -13.03
N SER A 377 -19.46 -14.20 -12.41
CA SER A 377 -19.25 -14.12 -10.96
C SER A 377 -20.56 -14.35 -10.18
N TRP A 378 -20.43 -14.71 -8.91
CA TRP A 378 -21.59 -14.91 -8.04
C TRP A 378 -22.11 -13.58 -7.48
N ILE A 379 -21.19 -12.78 -6.93
CA ILE A 379 -21.45 -11.40 -6.51
C ILE A 379 -20.32 -10.56 -7.12
N LYS A 380 -20.67 -9.58 -7.95
CA LYS A 380 -19.73 -8.53 -8.34
C LYS A 380 -20.02 -7.28 -7.51
N TYR A 381 -19.00 -6.47 -7.27
CA TYR A 381 -19.17 -5.11 -6.76
C TYR A 381 -18.01 -4.21 -7.19
N GLY A 382 -18.23 -2.89 -7.19
CA GLY A 382 -17.18 -1.90 -7.45
C GLY A 382 -17.34 -0.64 -6.61
N LEU A 383 -16.67 0.44 -7.02
CA LEU A 383 -16.69 1.77 -6.40
C LEU A 383 -18.10 2.27 -6.10
N GLU A 384 -19.07 1.96 -6.96
CA GLU A 384 -20.47 2.39 -6.83
C GLU A 384 -21.20 1.74 -5.66
N GLY A 385 -20.66 0.62 -5.15
CA GLY A 385 -21.25 -0.10 -4.03
C GLY A 385 -22.51 -0.86 -4.38
N SER A 386 -22.50 -1.64 -5.46
CA SER A 386 -23.56 -2.58 -5.78
C SER A 386 -23.07 -4.00 -5.50
N PRO A 387 -23.71 -4.80 -4.63
CA PRO A 387 -24.99 -4.54 -3.98
C PRO A 387 -24.90 -3.43 -2.91
N PRO A 388 -25.97 -2.61 -2.73
CA PRO A 388 -25.98 -1.46 -1.80
C PRO A 388 -25.50 -1.78 -0.39
N GLU A 389 -25.76 -2.99 0.07
CA GLU A 389 -25.37 -3.49 1.38
C GLU A 389 -23.84 -3.49 1.56
N PHE A 390 -23.05 -3.54 0.49
CA PHE A 390 -21.58 -3.49 0.56
C PHE A 390 -21.02 -2.07 0.72
N GLY A 391 -21.85 -1.02 0.60
CA GLY A 391 -21.42 0.38 0.57
C GLY A 391 -20.54 0.70 -0.65
N GLY A 392 -20.09 1.94 -0.83
CA GLY A 392 -19.12 2.31 -1.89
C GLY A 392 -17.67 2.33 -1.39
N GLY A 393 -16.72 2.60 -2.28
CA GLY A 393 -15.29 2.75 -1.96
C GLY A 393 -14.43 1.54 -2.33
N SER A 394 -13.44 1.22 -1.49
CA SER A 394 -12.39 0.20 -1.74
C SER A 394 -12.88 -1.11 -2.37
N GLU A 395 -12.07 -1.72 -3.24
CA GLU A 395 -12.40 -2.93 -3.98
C GLU A 395 -11.44 -4.06 -3.58
N SER A 396 -11.66 -4.68 -2.42
CA SER A 396 -10.68 -5.58 -1.81
C SER A 396 -11.33 -6.80 -1.12
N PRO A 397 -11.84 -7.76 -1.92
CA PRO A 397 -12.50 -8.95 -1.39
C PRO A 397 -11.50 -9.94 -0.79
N MET A 398 -11.78 -10.42 0.43
CA MET A 398 -10.88 -11.30 1.20
C MET A 398 -11.45 -12.69 1.43
N GLY A 399 -12.38 -13.15 0.59
CA GLY A 399 -13.04 -14.44 0.80
C GLY A 399 -14.00 -14.43 1.99
N GLY A 400 -13.95 -15.50 2.80
CA GLY A 400 -14.86 -15.70 3.94
C GLY A 400 -15.23 -17.16 4.15
N GLU A 401 -15.99 -17.44 5.22
CA GLU A 401 -16.32 -18.80 5.65
C GLU A 401 -17.80 -19.14 5.53
N VAL A 402 -18.13 -20.43 5.37
CA VAL A 402 -19.52 -20.90 5.46
C VAL A 402 -19.76 -21.50 6.85
N TYR A 403 -20.66 -20.89 7.62
CA TYR A 403 -21.01 -21.45 8.92
C TYR A 403 -21.83 -22.73 8.79
N ARG A 404 -21.44 -23.78 9.50
CA ARG A 404 -22.15 -25.06 9.57
C ARG A 404 -22.53 -25.38 11.00
N TYR A 405 -23.83 -25.36 11.29
CA TYR A 405 -24.33 -25.64 12.63
C TYR A 405 -24.25 -27.14 12.95
N ASP A 406 -23.51 -27.48 13.99
CA ASP A 406 -23.50 -28.83 14.56
C ASP A 406 -24.35 -28.89 15.84
N PRO A 407 -25.51 -29.58 15.85
CA PRO A 407 -26.30 -29.77 17.07
C PRO A 407 -25.57 -30.60 18.13
N ALA A 408 -24.64 -31.48 17.75
CA ALA A 408 -23.89 -32.35 18.67
C ALA A 408 -22.68 -31.66 19.31
N LEU A 409 -22.24 -30.52 18.79
CA LEU A 409 -21.14 -29.75 19.35
C LEU A 409 -21.51 -29.18 20.73
N ASP A 410 -20.83 -29.63 21.76
CA ASP A 410 -20.96 -29.09 23.12
C ASP A 410 -20.11 -27.81 23.27
N SER A 411 -20.67 -26.70 22.82
CA SER A 411 -20.07 -25.37 22.91
C SER A 411 -21.14 -24.34 23.23
N SER A 412 -20.89 -23.53 24.25
CA SER A 412 -21.74 -22.41 24.63
C SER A 412 -21.51 -21.16 23.79
N VAL A 413 -20.51 -21.16 22.91
CA VAL A 413 -20.12 -20.00 22.09
C VAL A 413 -20.40 -20.18 20.59
N LYS A 414 -20.90 -21.36 20.19
CA LYS A 414 -21.21 -21.65 18.78
C LYS A 414 -22.37 -20.78 18.29
N PHE A 415 -22.30 -20.36 17.03
CA PHE A 415 -23.34 -19.53 16.42
C PHE A 415 -24.70 -20.28 16.35
N PRO A 416 -25.82 -19.56 16.27
CA PRO A 416 -27.15 -20.18 16.27
C PRO A 416 -27.44 -20.91 14.96
N GLN A 417 -28.32 -21.91 15.03
CA GLN A 417 -28.76 -22.69 13.86
C GLN A 417 -29.36 -21.82 12.74
N THR A 418 -29.90 -20.64 13.06
CA THR A 418 -30.45 -19.69 12.07
C THR A 418 -29.42 -19.15 11.09
N LEU A 419 -28.12 -19.28 11.38
CA LEU A 419 -27.03 -18.89 10.50
C LEU A 419 -26.42 -20.07 9.73
N ASP A 420 -26.92 -21.29 9.91
CA ASP A 420 -26.43 -22.47 9.19
C ASP A 420 -26.50 -22.28 7.67
N GLY A 421 -25.37 -22.52 6.99
CA GLY A 421 -25.21 -22.38 5.55
C GLY A 421 -25.02 -20.96 5.04
N ARG A 422 -24.93 -19.95 5.91
CA ARG A 422 -24.58 -18.59 5.50
C ARG A 422 -23.09 -18.43 5.25
N TYR A 423 -22.76 -17.62 4.25
CA TYR A 423 -21.39 -17.24 3.89
C TYR A 423 -21.03 -15.91 4.56
N PHE A 424 -19.96 -15.88 5.35
CA PHE A 424 -19.46 -14.71 6.07
C PHE A 424 -18.38 -14.04 5.22
N ALA A 425 -18.82 -13.24 4.25
CA ALA A 425 -17.94 -12.50 3.36
C ALA A 425 -17.13 -11.46 4.14
N THR A 426 -15.84 -11.33 3.82
CA THR A 426 -14.92 -10.39 4.45
C THR A 426 -14.32 -9.42 3.43
N GLU A 427 -14.13 -8.17 3.84
CA GLU A 427 -13.64 -7.10 2.97
C GLU A 427 -12.56 -6.26 3.68
N PHE A 428 -11.41 -6.13 3.03
CA PHE A 428 -10.21 -5.54 3.60
C PHE A 428 -10.32 -4.02 3.80
N GLY A 429 -10.55 -3.27 2.72
CA GLY A 429 -10.44 -1.81 2.74
C GLY A 429 -11.69 -1.10 3.27
N ARG A 430 -12.86 -1.70 3.08
CA ARG A 430 -14.16 -1.28 3.65
C ARG A 430 -14.39 -1.85 5.05
N ARG A 431 -13.54 -2.77 5.51
CA ARG A 431 -13.43 -3.19 6.92
C ARG A 431 -14.75 -3.75 7.48
N TRP A 432 -15.32 -4.72 6.80
CA TRP A 432 -16.56 -5.36 7.25
C TRP A 432 -16.54 -6.87 7.12
N ILE A 433 -17.43 -7.48 7.90
CA ILE A 433 -17.86 -8.87 7.75
C ILE A 433 -19.37 -8.82 7.46
N LYS A 434 -19.85 -9.56 6.46
CA LYS A 434 -21.27 -9.63 6.11
C LYS A 434 -21.73 -11.07 5.95
N ALA A 435 -22.85 -11.40 6.57
CA ALA A 435 -23.48 -12.69 6.46
C ALA A 435 -24.43 -12.72 5.25
N VAL A 436 -24.05 -13.50 4.24
CA VAL A 436 -24.76 -13.66 2.97
C VAL A 436 -25.54 -14.96 2.99
N GLU A 437 -26.86 -14.87 2.77
CA GLU A 437 -27.71 -16.03 2.56
C GLU A 437 -27.40 -16.68 1.21
N VAL A 438 -27.28 -18.01 1.19
CA VAL A 438 -27.24 -18.79 -0.06
C VAL A 438 -28.62 -19.37 -0.32
N THR A 439 -29.30 -18.87 -1.34
CA THR A 439 -30.65 -19.31 -1.71
C THR A 439 -30.66 -20.75 -2.22
N GLY A 440 -31.82 -21.40 -2.23
CA GLY A 440 -31.98 -22.77 -2.74
C GLY A 440 -31.59 -22.95 -4.21
N SER A 441 -31.55 -21.89 -5.02
CA SER A 441 -31.04 -21.91 -6.40
C SER A 441 -29.53 -21.71 -6.51
N GLY A 442 -28.84 -21.45 -5.40
CA GLY A 442 -27.40 -21.16 -5.34
C GLY A 442 -27.02 -19.70 -5.62
N GLY A 443 -28.00 -18.80 -5.79
CA GLY A 443 -27.78 -17.35 -5.81
C GLY A 443 -27.64 -16.79 -4.40
N TYR A 444 -27.23 -15.53 -4.25
CA TYR A 444 -27.22 -14.86 -2.95
C TYR A 444 -28.60 -14.27 -2.61
N GLY A 445 -28.95 -14.32 -1.33
CA GLY A 445 -30.19 -13.78 -0.76
C GLY A 445 -29.91 -12.53 0.06
N ALA A 446 -30.46 -12.47 1.29
CA ALA A 446 -30.18 -11.38 2.21
C ALA A 446 -28.68 -11.23 2.51
N ILE A 447 -28.20 -9.99 2.56
CA ILE A 447 -26.85 -9.61 2.97
C ILE A 447 -27.01 -8.77 4.25
N GLU A 448 -26.49 -9.28 5.35
CA GLU A 448 -26.67 -8.68 6.67
C GLU A 448 -25.31 -8.29 7.27
N ASP A 449 -25.25 -7.14 7.92
CA ASP A 449 -24.06 -6.74 8.67
C ASP A 449 -23.78 -7.74 9.78
N PHE A 450 -22.54 -8.21 9.86
CA PHE A 450 -22.07 -9.00 10.98
C PHE A 450 -21.29 -8.10 11.96
N PRO A 451 -21.47 -8.23 13.28
CA PRO A 451 -20.78 -7.40 14.26
C PRO A 451 -19.26 -7.51 14.13
N TRP A 452 -18.62 -6.43 13.69
CA TRP A 452 -17.18 -6.30 13.54
C TRP A 452 -16.73 -4.92 13.98
N SER A 453 -15.71 -4.86 14.84
CA SER A 453 -15.13 -3.59 15.32
C SER A 453 -13.62 -3.49 15.11
N GLY A 454 -13.01 -4.48 14.42
CA GLY A 454 -11.60 -4.40 14.04
C GLY A 454 -11.38 -3.54 12.79
N THR A 455 -10.23 -3.72 12.15
CA THR A 455 -9.82 -2.95 10.98
C THR A 455 -9.91 -3.77 9.70
N GLN A 456 -8.79 -4.08 9.06
CA GLN A 456 -8.73 -4.72 7.76
C GLN A 456 -8.69 -6.24 7.92
N VAL A 457 -9.80 -6.93 7.64
CA VAL A 457 -9.89 -8.39 7.79
C VAL A 457 -8.95 -9.05 6.78
N MET A 458 -7.95 -9.78 7.26
CA MET A 458 -6.94 -10.46 6.45
C MET A 458 -7.31 -11.91 6.14
N ASP A 459 -7.84 -12.61 7.13
CA ASP A 459 -8.22 -14.02 7.03
C ASP A 459 -9.24 -14.38 8.14
N SER A 460 -10.01 -15.44 7.94
CA SER A 460 -10.99 -15.91 8.93
C SER A 460 -11.23 -17.41 8.84
N ASP A 461 -11.55 -18.07 9.96
CA ASP A 461 -11.83 -19.51 10.02
C ASP A 461 -12.83 -19.81 11.16
N PHE A 462 -13.72 -20.79 10.98
CA PHE A 462 -14.55 -21.27 12.08
C PHE A 462 -13.82 -22.34 12.88
N GLY A 463 -13.61 -22.07 14.17
CA GLY A 463 -12.94 -23.01 15.06
C GLY A 463 -13.79 -24.23 15.41
N PRO A 464 -13.17 -25.27 16.02
CA PRO A 464 -13.87 -26.49 16.45
C PRO A 464 -14.91 -26.24 17.57
N ASP A 465 -14.94 -25.05 18.16
CA ASP A 465 -15.94 -24.60 19.13
C ASP A 465 -17.11 -23.83 18.49
N GLY A 466 -17.12 -23.68 17.16
CA GLY A 466 -18.17 -22.99 16.40
C GLY A 466 -18.13 -21.47 16.52
N ALA A 467 -17.03 -20.90 17.03
CA ALA A 467 -16.74 -19.47 17.04
C ALA A 467 -15.99 -19.07 15.75
N LEU A 468 -16.16 -17.82 15.31
CA LEU A 468 -15.44 -17.27 14.15
C LEU A 468 -14.12 -16.64 14.61
N TYR A 469 -13.01 -17.11 14.08
CA TYR A 469 -11.68 -16.52 14.30
C TYR A 469 -11.36 -15.57 13.16
N VAL A 470 -10.82 -14.41 13.47
CA VAL A 470 -10.55 -13.35 12.48
C VAL A 470 -9.15 -12.78 12.71
N LEU A 471 -8.32 -12.84 11.68
CA LEU A 471 -7.01 -12.19 11.64
C LEU A 471 -7.19 -10.80 11.02
N ASP A 472 -6.81 -9.78 11.78
CA ASP A 472 -6.92 -8.37 11.43
C ASP A 472 -5.54 -7.83 11.09
N TYR A 473 -5.39 -7.27 9.90
CA TYR A 473 -4.14 -6.71 9.39
C TYR A 473 -3.70 -5.44 10.11
N GLY A 474 -4.62 -4.74 10.78
CA GLY A 474 -4.34 -3.43 11.37
C GLY A 474 -4.35 -2.31 10.32
N THR A 475 -3.74 -1.18 10.67
CA THR A 475 -3.64 0.02 9.82
C THR A 475 -2.22 0.58 9.78
N GLY A 476 -1.21 -0.28 9.98
CA GLY A 476 0.19 0.14 10.15
C GLY A 476 0.49 0.87 11.47
N SER A 477 -0.49 0.97 12.37
CA SER A 477 -0.36 1.67 13.66
C SER A 477 -0.10 0.72 14.83
N ASN A 478 0.52 -0.45 14.55
CA ASN A 478 0.77 -1.51 15.52
C ASN A 478 -0.53 -2.04 16.19
N ASN A 479 -1.64 -2.04 15.45
CA ASN A 479 -2.98 -2.40 15.89
C ASN A 479 -3.55 -3.65 15.21
N GLN A 480 -2.73 -4.40 14.45
CA GLN A 480 -3.08 -5.74 13.99
C GLN A 480 -3.50 -6.61 15.17
N ALA A 481 -4.41 -7.54 14.95
CA ALA A 481 -4.98 -8.35 16.02
C ALA A 481 -5.46 -9.72 15.53
N LEU A 482 -5.55 -10.67 16.46
CA LEU A 482 -6.26 -11.93 16.27
C LEU A 482 -7.46 -11.92 17.21
N TYR A 483 -8.65 -12.13 16.67
CA TYR A 483 -9.90 -12.16 17.42
C TYR A 483 -10.59 -13.52 17.34
N ARG A 484 -11.34 -13.86 18.39
CA ARG A 484 -12.35 -14.92 18.40
C ARG A 484 -13.71 -14.28 18.67
N ILE A 485 -14.68 -14.47 17.78
CA ILE A 485 -16.03 -13.95 17.89
C ILE A 485 -16.96 -15.06 18.37
N GLU A 486 -17.56 -14.86 19.53
CA GLU A 486 -18.38 -15.82 20.26
C GLU A 486 -19.85 -15.41 20.22
N TYR A 487 -20.78 -16.36 20.10
CA TYR A 487 -22.21 -16.12 20.27
C TYR A 487 -22.66 -16.48 21.69
N LEU A 488 -23.31 -15.54 22.37
CA LEU A 488 -23.66 -15.64 23.80
C LEU A 488 -25.16 -15.54 24.08
N ALA A 489 -25.98 -15.09 23.12
CA ALA A 489 -27.43 -14.96 23.24
C ALA A 489 -27.92 -14.21 24.51
N GLY A 490 -27.23 -13.13 24.88
CA GLY A 490 -27.54 -12.36 26.10
C GLY A 490 -27.09 -13.00 27.42
N SER A 491 -26.25 -14.04 27.35
CA SER A 491 -25.53 -14.57 28.52
C SER A 491 -24.48 -13.56 29.02
N ASN A 492 -24.01 -13.75 30.26
CA ASN A 492 -22.92 -12.96 30.83
C ASN A 492 -21.67 -13.06 29.92
N ARG A 493 -21.01 -11.93 29.65
CA ARG A 493 -19.93 -11.85 28.66
C ARG A 493 -18.57 -11.99 29.33
N ASN A 494 -17.59 -12.52 28.62
CA ASN A 494 -16.23 -12.59 29.13
C ASN A 494 -15.72 -11.17 29.44
N PRO A 495 -15.02 -10.94 30.55
CA PRO A 495 -14.29 -9.70 30.75
C PRO A 495 -13.34 -9.41 29.59
N VAL A 496 -13.17 -8.13 29.25
CA VAL A 496 -12.13 -7.68 28.31
C VAL A 496 -10.90 -7.31 29.14
N ALA A 497 -9.80 -8.05 28.98
CA ALA A 497 -8.52 -7.71 29.58
C ALA A 497 -7.76 -6.71 28.70
N LYS A 498 -7.15 -5.70 29.31
CA LYS A 498 -6.15 -4.85 28.67
C LYS A 498 -4.94 -4.74 29.56
N ALA A 499 -3.79 -5.16 29.04
CA ALA A 499 -2.50 -5.09 29.72
C ALA A 499 -1.60 -4.06 29.04
N SER A 500 -0.87 -3.27 29.82
CA SER A 500 0.22 -2.44 29.33
C SER A 500 1.39 -2.45 30.31
N ALA A 501 2.57 -2.02 29.84
CA ALA A 501 3.77 -1.90 30.64
C ALA A 501 4.48 -0.56 30.35
N ASP A 502 5.13 0.02 31.35
CA ASP A 502 5.91 1.26 31.18
C ASP A 502 7.19 1.06 30.35
N ARG A 503 7.68 -0.17 30.26
CA ARG A 503 8.76 -0.62 29.37
C ARG A 503 8.66 -2.12 29.12
N THR A 504 9.06 -2.55 27.93
CA THR A 504 9.08 -3.96 27.51
C THR A 504 10.49 -4.52 27.31
N SER A 505 11.52 -3.70 27.52
CA SER A 505 12.92 -4.14 27.48
C SER A 505 13.81 -3.29 28.38
N GLY A 506 15.01 -3.78 28.67
CA GLY A 506 16.05 -3.05 29.39
C GLY A 506 17.08 -3.94 30.08
N GLY A 507 18.19 -3.32 30.51
CA GLY A 507 19.24 -3.98 31.30
C GLY A 507 18.76 -4.52 32.67
N LEU A 508 19.55 -5.41 33.27
CA LEU A 508 19.24 -6.01 34.58
C LEU A 508 19.77 -5.15 35.74
N PRO A 509 19.07 -5.14 36.90
CA PRO A 509 17.72 -5.65 37.08
C PRO A 509 16.68 -4.76 36.38
N LEU A 510 15.74 -5.38 35.64
CA LEU A 510 14.70 -4.66 34.92
C LEU A 510 13.44 -4.60 35.76
N THR A 511 13.09 -3.41 36.28
CA THR A 511 11.81 -3.19 36.95
C THR A 511 10.78 -2.68 35.96
N VAL A 512 9.63 -3.34 35.89
CA VAL A 512 8.50 -3.02 35.00
C VAL A 512 7.28 -2.73 35.84
N LYS A 513 6.58 -1.64 35.51
CA LYS A 513 5.27 -1.30 36.06
C LYS A 513 4.21 -1.74 35.05
N PHE A 514 3.38 -2.68 35.47
CA PHE A 514 2.28 -3.18 34.68
C PHE A 514 1.01 -2.41 35.01
N SER A 515 0.14 -2.27 34.03
CA SER A 515 -1.20 -1.72 34.24
C SER A 515 -2.28 -2.56 33.59
N SER A 516 -3.42 -2.64 34.27
CA SER A 516 -4.66 -3.23 33.78
C SER A 516 -5.64 -2.19 33.21
N GLN A 517 -5.20 -0.93 33.05
CA GLN A 517 -6.06 0.17 32.60
C GLN A 517 -6.74 -0.15 31.26
N GLY A 518 -8.06 0.06 31.22
CA GLY A 518 -8.90 -0.25 30.08
C GLY A 518 -9.48 -1.67 30.09
N SER A 519 -9.12 -2.51 31.06
CA SER A 519 -9.85 -3.75 31.32
C SER A 519 -11.27 -3.44 31.80
N SER A 520 -12.25 -4.19 31.34
CA SER A 520 -13.66 -3.93 31.66
C SER A 520 -14.49 -5.19 31.63
N ASP A 521 -15.50 -5.24 32.49
CA ASP A 521 -16.60 -6.19 32.40
C ASP A 521 -17.67 -5.58 31.48
N PRO A 522 -18.14 -6.30 30.44
CA PRO A 522 -19.15 -5.75 29.54
C PRO A 522 -20.48 -5.39 30.23
N GLU A 523 -20.78 -5.99 31.39
CA GLU A 523 -21.94 -5.68 32.23
C GLU A 523 -21.65 -4.57 33.27
N GLY A 524 -20.43 -4.01 33.28
CA GLY A 524 -20.00 -2.93 34.16
C GLY A 524 -19.74 -3.38 35.61
N LYS A 525 -19.60 -4.68 35.86
CA LYS A 525 -19.34 -5.23 37.19
C LYS A 525 -17.87 -5.13 37.59
N PRO A 526 -17.56 -5.16 38.90
CA PRO A 526 -16.18 -5.18 39.38
C PRO A 526 -15.42 -6.45 38.93
N LEU A 527 -14.14 -6.29 38.60
CA LEU A 527 -13.23 -7.37 38.22
C LEU A 527 -12.26 -7.71 39.35
N THR A 528 -11.80 -8.96 39.35
CA THR A 528 -10.61 -9.42 40.08
C THR A 528 -9.44 -9.62 39.13
N TYR A 529 -8.22 -9.44 39.61
CA TYR A 529 -6.99 -9.41 38.79
C TYR A 529 -6.02 -10.50 39.23
N SER A 530 -5.37 -11.12 38.25
CA SER A 530 -4.26 -12.05 38.46
C SER A 530 -3.22 -11.82 37.37
N TRP A 531 -1.99 -11.55 37.78
CA TRP A 531 -0.81 -11.44 36.91
C TRP A 531 0.07 -12.67 37.11
N ASP A 532 0.49 -13.29 36.02
CA ASP A 532 1.63 -14.20 35.95
C ASP A 532 2.74 -13.49 35.19
N PHE A 533 3.92 -13.30 35.79
CA PHE A 533 5.02 -12.57 35.16
C PHE A 533 5.87 -13.43 34.23
N GLY A 534 5.58 -14.73 34.11
CA GLY A 534 6.27 -15.66 33.22
C GLY A 534 7.62 -16.17 33.75
N ASP A 535 8.01 -15.78 34.97
CA ASP A 535 9.19 -16.28 35.70
C ASP A 535 8.82 -17.16 36.91
N GLY A 536 7.53 -17.52 37.03
CA GLY A 536 6.97 -18.28 38.13
C GLY A 536 6.44 -17.42 39.29
N SER A 537 6.60 -16.10 39.23
CA SER A 537 6.01 -15.18 40.20
C SER A 537 4.66 -14.62 39.73
N THR A 538 3.79 -14.25 40.68
CA THR A 538 2.42 -13.80 40.41
C THR A 538 2.01 -12.62 41.29
N SER A 539 0.98 -11.86 40.88
CA SER A 539 0.37 -10.80 41.71
C SER A 539 -1.14 -10.75 41.53
N THR A 540 -1.88 -10.28 42.55
CA THR A 540 -3.33 -10.02 42.45
C THR A 540 -3.66 -8.52 42.45
N GLN A 541 -2.65 -7.65 42.39
CA GLN A 541 -2.85 -6.21 42.27
C GLN A 541 -3.29 -5.86 40.84
N ALA A 542 -4.12 -4.84 40.68
CA ALA A 542 -4.54 -4.37 39.36
C ALA A 542 -3.34 -3.83 38.55
N ASP A 543 -2.46 -3.03 39.18
CA ASP A 543 -1.30 -2.39 38.55
C ASP A 543 -0.01 -2.70 39.35
N PRO A 544 0.54 -3.93 39.24
CA PRO A 544 1.72 -4.33 40.02
C PRO A 544 3.03 -3.79 39.43
N SER A 545 4.07 -3.74 40.27
CA SER A 545 5.46 -3.60 39.83
C SER A 545 6.19 -4.93 40.02
N HIS A 546 6.96 -5.36 39.02
CA HIS A 546 7.77 -6.58 39.10
C HIS A 546 9.19 -6.34 38.61
N THR A 547 10.17 -7.07 39.15
CA THR A 547 11.60 -6.91 38.84
C THR A 547 12.19 -8.20 38.33
N TYR A 548 12.60 -8.22 37.05
CA TYR A 548 13.34 -9.31 36.45
C TYR A 548 14.83 -9.17 36.76
N THR A 549 15.41 -10.21 37.36
CA THR A 549 16.83 -10.24 37.77
C THR A 549 17.68 -11.16 36.90
N THR A 550 17.04 -11.99 36.07
CA THR A 550 17.71 -12.95 35.17
C THR A 550 17.44 -12.57 33.72
N LYS A 551 18.47 -12.67 32.87
CA LYS A 551 18.36 -12.38 31.44
C LYS A 551 17.39 -13.37 30.80
N GLY A 552 16.44 -12.87 30.01
CA GLY A 552 15.46 -13.70 29.33
C GLY A 552 14.28 -12.90 28.76
N THR A 553 13.49 -13.56 27.92
CA THR A 553 12.22 -13.04 27.42
C THR A 553 11.08 -13.67 28.22
N TYR A 554 10.30 -12.83 28.89
CA TYR A 554 9.17 -13.20 29.74
C TYR A 554 7.86 -12.79 29.07
N ARG A 555 6.77 -13.47 29.44
CA ARG A 555 5.42 -13.20 28.92
C ARG A 555 4.42 -12.89 30.04
N PRO A 556 4.42 -11.66 30.55
CA PRO A 556 3.48 -11.25 31.58
C PRO A 556 2.05 -11.37 31.07
N THR A 557 1.21 -12.09 31.79
CA THR A 557 -0.18 -12.34 31.42
C THR A 557 -1.09 -11.81 32.51
N LEU A 558 -1.94 -10.84 32.15
CA LEU A 558 -3.07 -10.40 32.97
C LEU A 558 -4.24 -11.33 32.72
N THR A 559 -4.83 -11.86 33.77
CA THR A 559 -6.16 -12.47 33.79
C THR A 559 -7.08 -11.60 34.63
N VAL A 560 -8.17 -11.12 34.03
CA VAL A 560 -9.27 -10.50 34.76
C VAL A 560 -10.44 -11.47 34.87
N LYS A 561 -11.15 -11.43 35.99
CA LYS A 561 -12.25 -12.35 36.27
C LYS A 561 -13.44 -11.63 36.90
N ASP A 562 -14.64 -11.90 36.39
CA ASP A 562 -15.90 -11.37 36.95
C ASP A 562 -16.41 -12.19 38.15
N ALA A 563 -17.60 -11.83 38.65
CA ALA A 563 -18.21 -12.51 39.80
C ALA A 563 -18.80 -13.89 39.44
N GLU A 564 -19.19 -14.09 38.19
CA GLU A 564 -19.77 -15.31 37.63
C GLU A 564 -18.71 -16.37 37.28
N GLY A 565 -17.45 -15.96 37.20
CA GLY A 565 -16.30 -16.82 37.01
C GLY A 565 -15.68 -16.76 35.62
N LEU A 566 -16.21 -15.94 34.71
CA LEU A 566 -15.67 -15.76 33.37
C LEU A 566 -14.39 -14.94 33.42
N THR A 567 -13.52 -15.18 32.44
CA THR A 567 -12.18 -14.60 32.42
C THR A 567 -11.84 -13.99 31.07
N GLY A 568 -11.14 -12.86 31.11
CA GLY A 568 -10.41 -12.31 29.97
C GLY A 568 -8.91 -12.33 30.24
N THR A 569 -8.11 -12.53 29.20
CA THR A 569 -6.65 -12.51 29.29
C THR A 569 -6.00 -11.53 28.33
N ALA A 570 -4.88 -10.94 28.74
CA ALA A 570 -4.03 -10.10 27.89
C ALA A 570 -2.57 -10.33 28.24
N SER A 571 -1.73 -10.58 27.23
CA SER A 571 -0.32 -10.90 27.41
C SER A 571 0.58 -9.83 26.80
N LEU A 572 1.78 -9.69 27.37
CA LEU A 572 2.84 -8.79 26.92
C LEU A 572 4.13 -9.60 26.68
N VAL A 573 5.10 -8.99 26.00
CA VAL A 573 6.46 -9.52 25.89
C VAL A 573 7.43 -8.58 26.61
N VAL A 574 8.24 -9.11 27.53
CA VAL A 574 9.27 -8.37 28.24
C VAL A 574 10.64 -9.02 28.05
N THR A 575 11.60 -8.31 27.47
CA THR A 575 12.99 -8.78 27.30
C THR A 575 13.88 -8.15 28.36
N ALA A 576 14.27 -8.93 29.39
CA ALA A 576 15.16 -8.47 30.44
C ALA A 576 16.62 -8.80 30.13
N GLY A 577 17.52 -7.85 30.38
CA GLY A 577 18.96 -7.96 30.11
C GLY A 577 19.39 -7.54 28.71
N ASN A 578 18.54 -6.82 28.00
CA ASN A 578 18.83 -6.14 26.75
C ASN A 578 17.85 -4.97 26.55
N THR A 579 18.30 -3.82 26.08
CA THR A 579 17.46 -2.64 25.82
C THR A 579 17.18 -2.54 24.33
N ALA A 580 15.93 -2.31 23.93
CA ALA A 580 15.62 -2.10 22.51
C ALA A 580 16.43 -0.90 21.96
N PRO A 581 16.93 -0.96 20.72
CA PRO A 581 17.72 0.12 20.15
C PRO A 581 16.87 1.39 20.00
N SER A 582 17.50 2.56 20.02
CA SER A 582 16.86 3.82 19.64
C SER A 582 17.21 4.15 18.21
N VAL A 583 16.19 4.31 17.35
CA VAL A 583 16.35 4.72 15.94
C VAL A 583 15.69 6.07 15.74
N THR A 584 16.38 7.01 15.09
CA THR A 584 15.85 8.33 14.75
C THR A 584 16.22 8.67 13.32
N LEU A 585 15.23 8.74 12.44
CA LEU A 585 15.39 9.26 11.09
C LEU A 585 15.46 10.80 11.18
N GLN A 586 16.67 11.37 11.06
CA GLN A 586 16.90 12.81 11.22
C GLN A 586 16.60 13.59 9.93
N GLN A 587 16.81 12.94 8.79
CA GLN A 587 16.45 13.44 7.47
C GLN A 587 15.86 12.27 6.66
N PRO A 588 14.82 12.52 5.85
CA PRO A 588 14.12 13.80 5.66
C PRO A 588 13.32 14.26 6.90
N LEU A 589 12.88 15.52 6.91
CA LEU A 589 11.96 16.02 7.93
C LEU A 589 10.56 15.44 7.71
N ASP A 590 9.79 15.34 8.80
CA ASP A 590 8.41 14.87 8.70
C ASP A 590 7.55 15.91 7.96
N GLY A 591 6.84 15.49 6.94
CA GLY A 591 6.13 16.35 6.00
C GLY A 591 7.00 16.94 4.87
N GLN A 592 8.25 16.51 4.67
CA GLN A 592 9.12 17.06 3.63
C GLN A 592 8.49 16.92 2.23
N LEU A 593 8.56 18.00 1.46
CA LEU A 593 8.07 18.03 0.08
C LEU A 593 8.90 17.13 -0.84
N PHE A 594 8.23 16.29 -1.62
CA PHE A 594 8.84 15.47 -2.67
C PHE A 594 7.98 15.46 -3.94
N SER A 595 8.57 14.98 -5.02
CA SER A 595 7.85 14.50 -6.20
C SER A 595 8.32 13.10 -6.55
N PHE A 596 7.45 12.34 -7.19
CA PHE A 596 7.82 11.10 -7.83
C PHE A 596 8.98 11.32 -8.81
N GLY A 597 9.98 10.42 -8.78
CA GLY A 597 11.26 10.58 -9.48
C GLY A 597 12.34 11.35 -8.70
N ASP A 598 12.02 11.99 -7.56
CA ASP A 598 13.03 12.66 -6.73
C ASP A 598 13.98 11.63 -6.08
N THR A 599 15.23 12.03 -5.89
CA THR A 599 16.17 11.30 -5.03
C THR A 599 16.23 11.97 -3.67
N ILE A 600 15.71 11.30 -2.65
CA ILE A 600 15.58 11.80 -1.29
C ILE A 600 16.76 11.32 -0.45
N PRO A 601 17.61 12.22 0.07
CA PRO A 601 18.66 11.84 0.99
C PRO A 601 18.07 11.50 2.37
N PHE A 602 18.66 10.51 3.04
CA PHE A 602 18.30 10.16 4.40
C PHE A 602 19.53 10.14 5.31
N ARG A 603 19.27 10.40 6.60
CA ARG A 603 20.24 10.24 7.68
C ARG A 603 19.54 9.69 8.91
N THR A 604 20.03 8.57 9.42
CA THR A 604 19.54 7.93 10.63
C THR A 604 20.59 8.00 11.73
N GLN A 605 20.14 8.27 12.95
CA GLN A 605 20.93 8.06 14.15
C GLN A 605 20.39 6.84 14.87
N VAL A 606 21.29 5.91 15.19
CA VAL A 606 20.98 4.71 15.96
C VAL A 606 21.86 4.68 17.20
N SER A 607 21.32 4.21 18.32
CA SER A 607 22.08 3.91 19.52
C SER A 607 21.53 2.69 20.21
N ASP A 608 22.42 1.83 20.69
CA ASP A 608 22.11 0.63 21.45
C ASP A 608 23.05 0.58 22.66
N PRO A 609 22.52 0.55 23.90
CA PRO A 609 23.36 0.56 25.10
C PRO A 609 24.24 -0.69 25.26
N GLU A 610 23.83 -1.84 24.72
CA GLU A 610 24.46 -3.13 24.94
C GLU A 610 25.36 -3.60 23.78
N ASP A 611 25.07 -3.19 22.54
CA ASP A 611 25.73 -3.70 21.33
C ASP A 611 26.99 -2.92 20.89
N GLY A 612 27.41 -1.89 21.63
CA GLY A 612 28.62 -1.13 21.33
C GLY A 612 28.48 -0.25 20.09
N GLY A 613 29.39 -0.39 19.11
CA GLY A 613 29.37 0.43 17.89
C GLY A 613 28.29 -0.05 16.92
N ILE A 614 27.46 0.88 16.43
CA ILE A 614 26.40 0.56 15.46
C ILE A 614 26.99 0.13 14.11
N ASP A 615 26.53 -1.04 13.64
CA ASP A 615 26.77 -1.50 12.27
C ASP A 615 25.75 -0.86 11.32
N CYS A 616 26.17 0.22 10.65
CA CYS A 616 25.32 0.93 9.70
C CYS A 616 24.85 0.07 8.51
N SER A 617 25.50 -1.05 8.21
CA SER A 617 25.03 -1.95 7.14
C SER A 617 23.75 -2.70 7.50
N LYS A 618 23.36 -2.70 8.78
CA LYS A 618 22.12 -3.32 9.29
C LYS A 618 20.97 -2.33 9.47
N VAL A 619 21.23 -1.02 9.35
CA VAL A 619 20.15 -0.03 9.34
C VAL A 619 19.46 -0.10 7.99
N LYS A 620 18.23 -0.59 7.96
CA LYS A 620 17.44 -0.65 6.73
C LYS A 620 16.55 0.59 6.68
N VAL A 621 16.55 1.27 5.55
CA VAL A 621 15.65 2.39 5.25
C VAL A 621 14.78 2.00 4.08
N THR A 622 13.48 1.95 4.32
CA THR A 622 12.47 1.52 3.35
C THR A 622 11.63 2.72 2.95
N TYR A 623 11.46 2.94 1.64
CA TYR A 623 10.41 3.80 1.12
C TYR A 623 9.13 2.99 0.99
N LEU A 624 8.07 3.47 1.62
CA LEU A 624 6.72 2.98 1.46
C LEU A 624 5.89 4.02 0.70
N LEU A 625 5.12 3.57 -0.28
CA LEU A 625 4.10 4.38 -0.92
C LEU A 625 2.83 4.27 -0.08
N GLY A 626 2.35 5.41 0.39
CA GLY A 626 1.10 5.54 1.10
C GLY A 626 0.00 6.00 0.17
N HIS A 627 -1.16 5.36 0.26
CA HIS A 627 -2.39 5.82 -0.36
C HIS A 627 -3.58 5.57 0.56
N ASP A 628 -4.44 6.58 0.64
CA ASP A 628 -5.64 6.64 1.48
C ASP A 628 -5.38 6.32 2.96
N SER A 629 -5.39 5.05 3.34
CA SER A 629 -5.31 4.61 4.75
C SER A 629 -4.19 3.62 5.08
N HIS A 630 -3.34 3.26 4.14
CA HIS A 630 -2.26 2.29 4.35
C HIS A 630 -1.03 2.60 3.49
N THR A 631 0.03 1.82 3.69
CA THR A 631 1.30 1.95 2.96
C THR A 631 1.84 0.60 2.57
N HIS A 632 2.46 0.50 1.40
CA HIS A 632 3.19 -0.68 0.95
C HIS A 632 4.66 -0.34 0.72
N ALA A 633 5.56 -1.24 1.12
CA ALA A 633 6.99 -1.07 0.88
C ALA A 633 7.30 -1.24 -0.60
N ILE A 634 7.96 -0.24 -1.20
CA ILE A 634 8.31 -0.24 -2.63
C ILE A 634 9.79 -0.54 -2.82
N THR A 635 10.66 0.17 -2.10
CA THR A 635 12.10 -0.01 -2.24
C THR A 635 12.81 0.21 -0.93
N SER A 636 14.01 -0.34 -0.78
CA SER A 636 14.80 -0.17 0.44
C SER A 636 16.29 -0.13 0.15
N THR A 637 17.03 0.41 1.10
CA THR A 637 18.49 0.41 1.08
C THR A 637 19.01 0.32 2.50
N ASN A 638 20.29 -0.02 2.64
CA ASN A 638 20.93 -0.14 3.94
C ASN A 638 21.98 0.95 4.13
N GLY A 639 22.06 1.50 5.34
CA GLY A 639 23.03 2.51 5.70
C GLY A 639 22.53 3.46 6.78
N CYS A 640 23.44 4.08 7.54
CA CYS A 640 23.07 5.18 8.43
C CYS A 640 22.83 6.50 7.69
N SER A 641 23.24 6.57 6.42
CA SER A 641 23.04 7.71 5.53
C SER A 641 23.10 7.25 4.09
N GLY A 642 22.35 7.89 3.22
CA GLY A 642 22.31 7.55 1.80
C GLY A 642 21.22 8.33 1.09
N SER A 643 20.71 7.78 -0.01
CA SER A 643 19.56 8.32 -0.71
C SER A 643 18.71 7.21 -1.31
N LEU A 644 17.42 7.45 -1.42
CA LEU A 644 16.46 6.61 -2.13
C LEU A 644 15.84 7.42 -3.27
N THR A 645 15.84 6.87 -4.48
CA THR A 645 15.08 7.44 -5.59
C THR A 645 13.64 6.95 -5.45
N ILE A 646 12.72 7.90 -5.35
CA ILE A 646 11.29 7.63 -5.30
C ILE A 646 10.86 7.24 -6.70
N PRO A 647 10.35 6.01 -6.93
CA PRO A 647 9.91 5.59 -8.26
C PRO A 647 8.84 6.54 -8.80
N VAL A 648 8.73 6.63 -10.13
CA VAL A 648 7.58 7.33 -10.71
C VAL A 648 6.38 6.43 -10.51
N ASP A 649 5.42 6.89 -9.70
CA ASP A 649 4.19 6.14 -9.51
C ASP A 649 3.38 6.15 -10.82
N GLY A 650 3.22 4.96 -11.39
CA GLY A 650 2.26 4.69 -12.47
C GLY A 650 1.14 3.76 -12.00
N GLU A 651 1.12 3.45 -10.70
CA GLU A 651 0.36 2.34 -10.14
C GLU A 651 -1.03 2.75 -9.65
N HIS A 652 -1.16 4.01 -9.22
CA HIS A 652 -2.37 4.52 -8.61
C HIS A 652 -3.12 5.46 -9.55
N ASP A 653 -4.46 5.49 -9.40
CA ASP A 653 -5.27 6.46 -10.13
C ASP A 653 -4.83 7.89 -9.78
N SER A 654 -4.95 8.78 -10.76
CA SER A 654 -4.70 10.20 -10.61
C SER A 654 -5.51 10.85 -9.47
N ALA A 655 -6.65 10.28 -9.07
CA ALA A 655 -7.46 10.76 -7.94
C ALA A 655 -6.96 10.32 -6.56
N ALA A 656 -6.01 9.38 -6.49
CA ALA A 656 -5.60 8.77 -5.23
C ALA A 656 -4.88 9.75 -4.30
N ASN A 657 -5.10 9.63 -2.98
CA ASN A 657 -4.38 10.43 -2.00
C ASN A 657 -2.99 9.88 -1.73
N LEU A 658 -2.04 10.20 -2.59
CA LEU A 658 -0.68 9.66 -2.52
C LEU A 658 0.23 10.44 -1.58
N TYR A 659 1.05 9.72 -0.82
CA TYR A 659 2.11 10.28 0.02
C TYR A 659 3.26 9.29 0.18
N GLY A 660 4.45 9.80 0.52
CA GLY A 660 5.61 8.94 0.78
C GLY A 660 5.74 8.64 2.27
N VAL A 661 6.30 7.49 2.63
CA VAL A 661 6.78 7.22 3.98
C VAL A 661 8.19 6.65 3.91
N LEU A 662 9.10 7.14 4.74
CA LEU A 662 10.40 6.52 4.96
C LEU A 662 10.41 5.89 6.34
N ASP A 663 10.68 4.60 6.40
CA ASP A 663 10.87 3.85 7.64
C ASP A 663 12.33 3.45 7.79
N ALA A 664 12.97 3.94 8.85
CA ALA A 664 14.28 3.45 9.28
C ALA A 664 14.12 2.45 10.41
N GLU A 665 14.65 1.25 10.22
CA GLU A 665 14.64 0.18 11.23
C GLU A 665 16.05 -0.30 11.57
N TYR A 666 16.22 -0.74 12.81
CA TYR A 666 17.42 -1.46 13.27
C TYR A 666 17.01 -2.55 14.24
N THR A 667 17.57 -3.74 14.03
CA THR A 667 17.40 -4.90 14.91
C THR A 667 18.71 -5.19 15.63
N ASP A 668 18.67 -5.21 16.96
CA ASP A 668 19.84 -5.48 17.80
C ASP A 668 20.23 -6.98 17.83
N SER A 669 21.31 -7.29 18.53
CA SER A 669 21.82 -8.66 18.67
C SER A 669 20.91 -9.60 19.45
N ALA A 670 19.99 -9.06 20.25
CA ALA A 670 18.98 -9.81 20.98
C ALA A 670 17.66 -9.99 20.19
N GLY A 671 17.57 -9.41 18.98
CA GLY A 671 16.42 -9.50 18.10
C GLY A 671 15.31 -8.49 18.40
N LEU A 672 15.59 -7.40 19.14
CA LEU A 672 14.63 -6.30 19.32
C LEU A 672 14.79 -5.30 18.17
N THR A 673 13.66 -4.94 17.55
CA THR A 673 13.61 -4.00 16.42
C THR A 673 12.91 -2.72 16.84
N THR A 674 13.47 -1.57 16.44
CA THR A 674 12.86 -0.25 16.60
C THR A 674 12.79 0.44 15.25
N HIS A 675 11.68 1.15 15.01
CA HIS A 675 11.38 1.87 13.77
C HIS A 675 11.38 3.39 13.98
N SER A 676 11.59 4.14 12.89
CA SER A 676 11.48 5.60 12.88
C SER A 676 10.94 6.07 11.53
N LEU A 677 9.68 6.51 11.56
CA LEU A 677 8.93 6.90 10.36
C LEU A 677 9.03 8.40 10.05
N ARG A 678 9.03 8.75 8.77
CA ARG A 678 8.85 10.12 8.24
C ARG A 678 7.86 10.09 7.09
N THR A 679 6.78 10.85 7.19
CA THR A 679 5.82 11.02 6.09
C THR A 679 6.32 12.12 5.17
N LEU A 680 6.33 11.90 3.86
CA LEU A 680 6.67 12.89 2.84
C LEU A 680 5.39 13.38 2.17
N GLN A 681 5.35 14.65 1.79
CA GLN A 681 4.18 15.24 1.14
C GLN A 681 4.47 15.53 -0.32
N PRO A 682 3.59 15.14 -1.26
CA PRO A 682 3.79 15.48 -2.64
C PRO A 682 3.73 16.99 -2.83
N ARG A 683 4.56 17.53 -3.74
CA ARG A 683 4.53 18.96 -4.09
C ARG A 683 3.18 19.36 -4.68
N HIS A 684 2.56 18.47 -5.45
CA HIS A 684 1.25 18.64 -6.07
C HIS A 684 0.23 17.78 -5.34
N ARG A 685 -0.94 18.33 -4.97
CA ARG A 685 -1.98 17.59 -4.26
C ARG A 685 -3.37 18.18 -4.55
N GLN A 686 -4.35 17.30 -4.73
CA GLN A 686 -5.77 17.63 -4.67
C GLN A 686 -6.16 18.16 -3.28
N ALA A 687 -7.02 19.17 -3.24
CA ALA A 687 -7.34 19.92 -2.04
C ALA A 687 -8.30 19.15 -1.12
N GLU A 688 -9.14 18.28 -1.66
CA GLU A 688 -10.09 17.43 -0.93
C GLU A 688 -9.41 16.42 -0.01
N HIS A 689 -8.12 16.14 -0.23
CA HIS A 689 -7.31 15.25 0.61
C HIS A 689 -6.83 15.91 1.92
N PHE A 690 -7.62 16.84 2.47
CA PHE A 690 -7.33 17.55 3.70
C PHE A 690 -7.44 16.65 4.95
N SER A 691 -6.66 16.96 5.98
CA SER A 691 -6.68 16.26 7.26
C SER A 691 -7.77 16.78 8.21
N ALA A 692 -8.09 18.07 8.12
CA ALA A 692 -9.15 18.72 8.88
C ALA A 692 -9.70 19.91 8.09
N GLN A 693 -10.91 20.34 8.44
CA GLN A 693 -11.59 21.44 7.77
C GLN A 693 -12.55 22.19 8.69
N SER A 694 -12.92 23.41 8.27
CA SER A 694 -14.03 24.18 8.83
C SER A 694 -14.86 24.81 7.72
N GLY A 695 -16.17 24.53 7.73
CA GLY A 695 -17.19 25.18 6.91
C GLY A 695 -17.30 24.70 5.45
N VAL A 696 -16.36 23.90 4.97
CA VAL A 696 -16.31 23.46 3.56
C VAL A 696 -16.91 22.07 3.35
N GLN A 697 -17.15 21.72 2.09
CA GLN A 697 -17.54 20.37 1.67
C GLN A 697 -16.85 20.00 0.35
N ALA A 698 -16.72 18.70 0.07
CA ALA A 698 -16.32 18.26 -1.26
C ALA A 698 -17.45 18.53 -2.27
N ALA A 699 -17.11 19.08 -3.43
CA ALA A 699 -18.05 19.37 -4.51
C ALA A 699 -17.65 18.60 -5.77
N ALA A 700 -18.58 17.83 -6.34
CA ALA A 700 -18.31 17.03 -7.53
C ALA A 700 -18.30 17.89 -8.79
N HIS A 701 -17.19 17.85 -9.53
CA HIS A 701 -16.96 18.60 -10.75
C HIS A 701 -16.20 17.74 -11.76
N GLY A 702 -16.83 17.41 -12.90
CA GLY A 702 -16.26 16.47 -13.87
C GLY A 702 -14.95 16.94 -14.52
N ASN A 703 -14.65 18.25 -14.48
CA ASN A 703 -13.40 18.83 -14.98
C ASN A 703 -12.34 19.04 -13.87
N ALA A 704 -12.64 18.68 -12.63
CA ALA A 704 -11.69 18.68 -11.52
C ALA A 704 -10.77 17.46 -11.60
N GLU A 705 -9.57 17.58 -11.06
CA GLU A 705 -8.68 16.43 -10.88
C GLU A 705 -9.32 15.47 -9.88
N GLY A 706 -9.39 14.18 -10.20
CA GLY A 706 -10.13 13.22 -9.36
C GLY A 706 -11.65 13.43 -9.26
N GLY A 707 -12.20 14.42 -9.98
CA GLY A 707 -13.64 14.67 -10.08
C GLY A 707 -14.26 15.46 -8.92
N ASN A 708 -13.47 15.93 -7.95
CA ASN A 708 -13.96 16.72 -6.81
C ASN A 708 -13.11 17.98 -6.58
N THR A 709 -13.69 18.95 -5.88
CA THR A 709 -13.00 20.13 -5.36
C THR A 709 -13.35 20.33 -3.89
N VAL A 710 -12.60 21.18 -3.19
CA VAL A 710 -13.05 21.80 -1.94
C VAL A 710 -13.90 23.01 -2.29
N GLY A 711 -15.21 22.92 -2.03
CA GLY A 711 -16.19 23.96 -2.32
C GLY A 711 -17.03 24.35 -1.11
N PHE A 712 -18.12 25.08 -1.37
CA PHE A 712 -19.00 25.68 -0.34
C PHE A 712 -18.25 26.61 0.62
N THR A 713 -17.22 27.29 0.10
CA THR A 713 -16.30 28.08 0.92
C THR A 713 -16.91 29.42 1.33
N ASP A 714 -16.87 29.74 2.62
CA ASP A 714 -17.27 31.04 3.16
C ASP A 714 -16.05 31.83 3.70
N ASP A 715 -16.21 33.15 3.93
CA ASP A 715 -15.14 33.97 4.52
C ASP A 715 -14.83 33.50 5.95
N GLY A 716 -13.63 32.96 6.17
CA GLY A 716 -13.27 32.38 7.46
C GLY A 716 -12.92 30.91 7.41
N ASP A 717 -13.46 30.20 6.42
CA ASP A 717 -13.31 28.76 6.30
C ASP A 717 -11.88 28.37 5.97
N TRP A 718 -11.55 27.11 6.21
CA TRP A 718 -10.21 26.60 5.97
C TRP A 718 -10.18 25.08 5.82
N ILE A 719 -9.11 24.63 5.17
CA ILE A 719 -8.66 23.23 5.16
C ILE A 719 -7.23 23.19 5.69
N SER A 720 -6.86 22.09 6.36
CA SER A 720 -5.51 21.89 6.87
C SER A 720 -4.91 20.54 6.55
N PHE A 721 -3.58 20.50 6.52
CA PHE A 721 -2.80 19.31 6.23
C PHE A 721 -1.65 19.18 7.23
N LYS A 722 -1.43 17.97 7.75
CA LYS A 722 -0.36 17.69 8.71
C LYS A 722 0.23 16.29 8.47
N PRO A 723 1.56 16.13 8.56
CA PRO A 723 2.61 17.16 8.71
C PRO A 723 3.05 17.75 7.35
N TYR A 724 3.54 19.00 7.34
CA TYR A 724 4.24 19.63 6.18
C TYR A 724 5.53 20.31 6.62
N ALA A 725 6.66 20.00 5.99
CA ALA A 725 7.92 20.72 6.12
C ALA A 725 8.18 21.49 4.82
N LEU A 726 7.92 22.79 4.88
CA LEU A 726 7.91 23.68 3.70
C LEU A 726 9.27 24.33 3.44
N ALA A 727 10.30 24.05 4.26
CA ALA A 727 11.64 24.59 4.07
C ALA A 727 12.13 24.37 2.63
N GLY A 728 12.49 25.45 1.94
CA GLY A 728 12.89 25.43 0.52
C GLY A 728 11.77 25.69 -0.48
N ALA A 729 10.50 25.75 -0.05
CA ALA A 729 9.39 26.22 -0.86
C ALA A 729 9.46 27.75 -1.05
N SER A 730 9.39 28.19 -2.31
CA SER A 730 9.48 29.60 -2.71
C SER A 730 8.17 30.14 -3.29
N GLY A 731 7.28 29.24 -3.73
CA GLY A 731 6.01 29.59 -4.34
C GLY A 731 4.93 28.56 -4.10
N PHE A 732 3.69 29.00 -4.27
CA PHE A 732 2.48 28.22 -4.20
C PHE A 732 1.61 28.55 -5.41
N SER A 733 0.99 27.55 -6.02
CA SER A 733 -0.07 27.72 -6.99
C SER A 733 -1.27 26.85 -6.66
N ALA A 734 -2.46 27.25 -7.08
CA ALA A 734 -3.67 26.46 -6.94
C ALA A 734 -4.51 26.57 -8.21
N ARG A 735 -5.09 25.44 -8.62
CA ARG A 735 -6.14 25.38 -9.65
C ARG A 735 -7.47 25.63 -8.96
N VAL A 736 -8.20 26.64 -9.41
CA VAL A 736 -9.41 27.14 -8.74
C VAL A 736 -10.51 27.46 -9.74
N SER A 737 -11.77 27.39 -9.29
CA SER A 737 -12.94 27.85 -10.04
C SER A 737 -13.83 28.75 -9.16
N SER A 738 -14.63 29.62 -9.76
CA SER A 738 -15.56 30.46 -9.01
C SER A 738 -16.76 30.85 -9.86
N GLY A 739 -17.91 30.30 -9.48
CA GLY A 739 -19.23 30.84 -9.85
C GLY A 739 -19.75 31.90 -8.87
N GLY A 740 -19.03 32.12 -7.76
CA GLY A 740 -19.34 33.07 -6.71
C GLY A 740 -18.69 34.45 -6.92
N ALA A 741 -18.26 35.06 -5.82
CA ALA A 741 -17.65 36.39 -5.82
C ALA A 741 -16.13 36.40 -6.02
N GLY A 742 -15.49 35.23 -6.09
CA GLY A 742 -14.04 35.09 -5.99
C GLY A 742 -13.55 35.45 -4.58
N GLY A 743 -12.27 35.74 -4.43
CA GLY A 743 -11.71 36.07 -3.12
C GLY A 743 -10.19 36.02 -3.06
N THR A 744 -9.66 35.60 -1.91
CA THR A 744 -8.24 35.37 -1.67
C THR A 744 -8.05 34.05 -0.97
N LEU A 745 -7.12 33.25 -1.48
CA LEU A 745 -6.62 32.04 -0.81
C LEU A 745 -5.36 32.41 -0.03
N GLU A 746 -5.42 32.31 1.30
CA GLU A 746 -4.27 32.53 2.16
C GLU A 746 -3.58 31.21 2.49
N VAL A 747 -2.26 31.15 2.28
CA VAL A 747 -1.41 30.02 2.67
C VAL A 747 -0.81 30.34 4.04
N ARG A 748 -1.10 29.54 5.06
CA ARG A 748 -0.72 29.80 6.46
C ARG A 748 -0.06 28.59 7.11
N ALA A 749 0.74 28.84 8.15
CA ALA A 749 1.39 27.81 8.96
C ALA A 749 0.91 27.83 10.42
N GLY A 750 0.73 26.66 11.00
CA GLY A 750 0.45 26.39 12.41
C GLY A 750 -1.02 26.48 12.81
N SER A 751 -1.78 27.44 12.29
CA SER A 751 -3.24 27.54 12.49
C SER A 751 -3.90 28.38 11.40
N ALA A 752 -5.24 28.38 11.33
CA ALA A 752 -6.01 29.25 10.42
C ALA A 752 -5.74 30.76 10.65
N THR A 753 -5.26 31.14 11.84
CA THR A 753 -4.83 32.51 12.18
C THR A 753 -3.32 32.64 12.35
N GLY A 754 -2.55 31.60 11.99
CA GLY A 754 -1.11 31.50 12.17
C GLY A 754 -0.32 32.32 11.16
N THR A 755 0.98 32.03 11.05
CA THR A 755 1.91 32.77 10.19
C THR A 755 1.44 32.74 8.74
N LEU A 756 1.22 33.92 8.16
CA LEU A 756 0.87 34.06 6.75
C LEU A 756 2.11 33.86 5.89
N LEU A 757 2.09 32.86 5.01
CA LEU A 757 3.19 32.55 4.12
C LEU A 757 3.03 33.22 2.75
N GLY A 758 1.81 33.24 2.23
CA GLY A 758 1.49 33.78 0.91
C GLY A 758 -0.01 34.04 0.72
N ARG A 759 -0.35 34.80 -0.33
CA ARG A 759 -1.72 35.13 -0.73
C ARG A 759 -1.88 35.03 -2.23
N ALA A 760 -2.86 34.26 -2.69
CA ALA A 760 -3.26 34.17 -4.09
C ALA A 760 -4.64 34.80 -4.27
N ASN A 761 -4.77 35.76 -5.20
CA ASN A 761 -6.07 36.33 -5.54
C ASN A 761 -6.84 35.36 -6.45
N VAL A 762 -8.08 35.07 -6.11
CA VAL A 762 -8.95 34.16 -6.86
C VAL A 762 -10.00 34.99 -7.62
N PRO A 763 -9.96 35.03 -8.96
CA PRO A 763 -10.93 35.76 -9.76
C PRO A 763 -12.26 34.97 -9.87
N VAL A 764 -13.32 35.68 -10.27
CA VAL A 764 -14.54 35.01 -10.76
C VAL A 764 -14.23 34.41 -12.13
N THR A 765 -14.34 33.09 -12.26
CA THR A 765 -13.97 32.37 -13.49
C THR A 765 -15.15 32.21 -14.46
N GLY A 766 -16.37 32.53 -14.01
CA GLY A 766 -17.59 32.48 -14.81
C GLY A 766 -18.41 31.20 -14.61
N GLY A 767 -17.97 30.30 -13.73
CA GLY A 767 -18.71 29.08 -13.35
C GLY A 767 -17.84 28.08 -12.59
N TRP A 768 -18.47 27.13 -11.90
CA TRP A 768 -17.80 26.12 -11.09
C TRP A 768 -17.01 25.08 -11.90
N GLU A 769 -17.34 24.91 -13.18
CA GLU A 769 -16.64 24.01 -14.12
C GLU A 769 -15.49 24.70 -14.90
N THR A 770 -15.27 25.99 -14.66
CA THR A 770 -14.27 26.79 -15.38
C THR A 770 -13.09 27.07 -14.47
N PHE A 771 -12.00 26.34 -14.68
CA PHE A 771 -10.79 26.41 -13.84
C PHE A 771 -9.74 27.38 -14.39
N THR A 772 -9.01 28.02 -13.49
CA THR A 772 -7.80 28.81 -13.77
C THR A 772 -6.77 28.57 -12.67
N ASP A 773 -5.50 28.78 -12.98
CA ASP A 773 -4.44 28.74 -11.98
C ASP A 773 -4.22 30.12 -11.36
N VAL A 774 -4.01 30.14 -10.05
CA VAL A 774 -3.59 31.30 -9.27
C VAL A 774 -2.28 30.99 -8.56
N SER A 775 -1.47 32.00 -8.24
CA SER A 775 -0.16 31.79 -7.63
C SER A 775 0.18 32.84 -6.58
N ALA A 776 0.97 32.45 -5.60
CA ALA A 776 1.51 33.31 -4.54
C ALA A 776 3.00 33.00 -4.31
N PRO A 777 3.87 34.01 -4.17
CA PRO A 777 5.19 33.81 -3.57
C PRO A 777 5.02 33.44 -2.09
N LEU A 778 5.92 32.60 -1.59
CA LEU A 778 5.96 32.22 -0.17
C LEU A 778 7.09 32.95 0.55
N SER A 779 6.80 33.37 1.78
CA SER A 779 7.72 34.03 2.68
C SER A 779 7.49 33.56 4.11
N GLN A 780 8.45 33.80 5.02
CA GLN A 780 8.35 33.40 6.44
C GLN A 780 8.07 31.91 6.66
N VAL A 781 8.55 31.06 5.74
CA VAL A 781 8.35 29.62 5.79
C VAL A 781 9.09 29.05 7.01
N PRO A 782 8.40 28.29 7.90
CA PRO A 782 9.05 27.68 9.06
C PRO A 782 10.18 26.72 8.66
N PRO A 783 11.28 26.66 9.42
CA PRO A 783 12.38 25.73 9.15
C PRO A 783 12.03 24.28 9.50
N ASP A 784 11.11 24.09 10.43
CA ASP A 784 10.65 22.78 10.90
C ASP A 784 9.26 22.43 10.35
N SER A 785 8.85 21.17 10.56
CA SER A 785 7.50 20.69 10.24
C SER A 785 6.42 21.53 10.92
N THR A 786 5.35 21.80 10.18
CA THR A 786 4.20 22.58 10.61
C THR A 786 2.89 21.95 10.13
N GLU A 787 1.77 22.54 10.53
CA GLU A 787 0.47 22.26 9.93
C GLU A 787 0.18 23.35 8.90
N LEU A 788 -0.04 22.94 7.65
CA LEU A 788 -0.37 23.83 6.54
C LEU A 788 -1.87 24.14 6.60
N TYR A 789 -2.23 25.41 6.49
CA TYR A 789 -3.61 25.87 6.38
C TYR A 789 -3.80 26.62 5.07
N LEU A 790 -4.85 26.26 4.33
CA LEU A 790 -5.38 27.06 3.23
C LEU A 790 -6.68 27.71 3.72
N VAL A 791 -6.70 29.04 3.78
CA VAL A 791 -7.80 29.79 4.39
C VAL A 791 -8.50 30.63 3.33
N PHE A 792 -9.82 30.48 3.26
CA PHE A 792 -10.68 31.14 2.30
C PHE A 792 -11.10 32.51 2.82
N ARG A 793 -10.83 33.55 2.03
CA ARG A 793 -11.16 34.95 2.37
C ARG A 793 -12.02 35.57 1.28
N GLY A 794 -13.05 36.29 1.70
CA GLY A 794 -13.96 36.98 0.81
C GLY A 794 -14.68 38.13 1.50
N PRO A 795 -15.64 38.78 0.83
CA PRO A 795 -16.48 39.78 1.47
C PRO A 795 -17.26 39.16 2.64
N THR A 796 -17.19 39.78 3.82
CA THR A 796 -17.87 39.28 5.02
C THR A 796 -19.37 39.06 4.79
N GLY A 797 -19.87 37.86 5.10
CA GLY A 797 -21.27 37.48 4.92
C GLY A 797 -21.64 36.98 3.52
N GLN A 798 -20.68 36.89 2.59
CA GLN A 798 -20.84 36.09 1.37
C GLN A 798 -20.35 34.66 1.59
N GLY A 799 -21.10 33.72 1.03
CA GLY A 799 -20.72 32.32 0.97
C GLY A 799 -20.63 31.80 -0.46
N ASN A 800 -20.07 30.59 -0.62
CA ASN A 800 -19.67 30.03 -1.92
C ASN A 800 -18.73 30.97 -2.68
N LEU A 801 -17.56 31.25 -2.12
CA LEU A 801 -16.60 32.19 -2.68
C LEU A 801 -15.95 31.64 -3.96
N PHE A 802 -15.26 30.51 -3.83
CA PHE A 802 -14.52 29.82 -4.89
C PHE A 802 -14.15 28.40 -4.45
N ASP A 803 -13.93 27.53 -5.42
CA ASP A 803 -13.50 26.16 -5.18
C ASP A 803 -12.00 26.02 -5.43
N VAL A 804 -11.36 25.12 -4.68
CA VAL A 804 -9.96 24.73 -4.91
C VAL A 804 -9.94 23.26 -5.29
N ASP A 805 -9.38 23.00 -6.47
CA ASP A 805 -9.23 21.66 -7.03
C ASP A 805 -7.92 21.04 -6.53
N ALA A 806 -6.79 21.57 -6.95
CA ALA A 806 -5.48 21.12 -6.52
C ALA A 806 -4.53 22.29 -6.26
N PHE A 807 -3.44 22.03 -5.54
CA PHE A 807 -2.38 23.00 -5.30
C PHE A 807 -0.99 22.40 -5.52
N THR A 808 -0.01 23.28 -5.76
CA THR A 808 1.39 22.90 -6.01
C THR A 808 2.36 23.83 -5.32
N PHE A 809 3.38 23.26 -4.66
CA PHE A 809 4.52 24.01 -4.14
C PHE A 809 5.67 24.05 -5.15
N THR A 810 6.20 25.25 -5.38
CA THR A 810 7.46 25.44 -6.09
C THR A 810 8.61 25.39 -5.08
N THR A 811 9.56 24.48 -5.27
CA THR A 811 10.78 24.38 -4.45
C THR A 811 12.01 24.81 -5.24
N GLY A 812 12.93 25.54 -4.61
CA GLY A 812 14.14 26.09 -5.24
C GLY A 812 13.98 27.54 -5.73
N GLY A 813 15.02 28.36 -5.53
CA GLY A 813 15.11 29.72 -6.08
C GLY A 813 15.60 29.74 -7.53
N PRO A 814 15.70 30.92 -8.19
CA PRO A 814 16.28 31.01 -9.54
C PRO A 814 17.70 30.42 -9.55
N ALA A 815 18.01 29.60 -10.55
CA ALA A 815 19.28 28.88 -10.64
C ALA A 815 20.48 29.84 -10.57
N THR A 816 21.27 29.73 -9.51
CA THR A 816 22.59 30.36 -9.39
C THR A 816 23.67 29.31 -9.63
N ARG A 817 24.73 29.68 -10.32
CA ARG A 817 25.92 28.84 -10.45
C ARG A 817 27.15 29.67 -10.10
N THR A 818 28.04 29.09 -9.31
CA THR A 818 29.27 29.74 -8.81
C THR A 818 30.48 29.00 -9.36
N TRP A 819 31.52 29.75 -9.69
CA TRP A 819 32.81 29.28 -10.16
C TRP A 819 33.92 29.96 -9.39
N GLU A 820 34.99 29.23 -9.11
CA GLU A 820 36.25 29.80 -8.64
C GLU A 820 36.87 30.64 -9.75
N ALA A 821 37.33 31.84 -9.45
CA ALA A 821 37.83 32.76 -10.48
C ALA A 821 39.21 32.32 -11.01
N GLU A 822 40.00 31.58 -10.24
CA GLU A 822 41.24 30.97 -10.69
C GLU A 822 41.01 29.81 -11.68
N SER A 823 39.76 29.35 -11.87
CA SER A 823 39.41 28.26 -12.81
C SER A 823 39.26 28.71 -14.28
N TYR A 824 39.94 29.79 -14.67
CA TYR A 824 39.93 30.30 -16.04
C TYR A 824 40.56 29.29 -17.03
N THR A 825 40.04 29.24 -18.26
CA THR A 825 40.51 28.32 -19.31
C THR A 825 41.63 28.92 -20.16
N SER A 826 41.68 30.25 -20.28
CA SER A 826 42.80 30.98 -20.88
C SER A 826 42.89 32.39 -20.31
N SER A 827 44.06 33.01 -20.37
CA SER A 827 44.27 34.34 -19.81
C SER A 827 45.43 35.10 -20.43
N SER A 828 45.54 36.39 -20.10
CA SER A 828 46.74 37.22 -20.31
C SER A 828 46.98 38.07 -19.07
N GLY A 829 48.22 38.00 -18.54
CA GLY A 829 48.70 38.84 -17.43
C GLY A 829 48.31 38.39 -16.02
N VAL A 830 47.18 37.71 -15.86
CA VAL A 830 46.70 37.17 -14.57
C VAL A 830 47.25 35.77 -14.25
N GLN A 831 47.31 35.44 -12.96
CA GLN A 831 47.68 34.11 -12.47
C GLN A 831 47.03 33.84 -11.10
N PRO A 832 46.92 32.57 -10.65
CA PRO A 832 46.39 32.27 -9.33
C PRO A 832 47.26 32.87 -8.21
N ALA A 833 46.64 33.48 -7.22
CA ALA A 833 47.30 33.97 -6.00
C ALA A 833 46.75 33.22 -4.78
N ALA A 834 47.62 32.87 -3.83
CA ALA A 834 47.23 32.10 -2.66
C ALA A 834 46.75 33.02 -1.54
N HIS A 835 45.50 32.82 -1.09
CA HIS A 835 44.88 33.60 -0.02
C HIS A 835 44.07 32.66 0.90
N ALA A 836 44.41 32.63 2.19
CA ALA A 836 43.81 31.68 3.12
C ALA A 836 42.30 31.95 3.34
N ALA A 837 41.87 33.20 3.17
CA ALA A 837 40.47 33.60 3.29
C ALA A 837 39.64 33.46 1.98
N ALA A 838 40.26 32.97 0.90
CA ALA A 838 39.62 32.64 -0.36
C ALA A 838 38.96 31.24 -0.32
N SER A 839 37.88 31.06 -1.08
CA SER A 839 37.35 29.73 -1.40
C SER A 839 38.43 28.94 -2.14
N GLY A 840 38.61 27.66 -1.80
CA GLY A 840 39.69 26.84 -2.38
C GLY A 840 41.12 27.29 -2.01
N GLY A 841 41.30 28.39 -1.27
CA GLY A 841 42.60 28.93 -0.88
C GLY A 841 43.34 29.71 -1.97
N GLN A 842 42.69 29.99 -3.10
CA GLN A 842 43.27 30.72 -4.24
C GLN A 842 42.30 31.77 -4.79
N THR A 843 42.85 32.78 -5.47
CA THR A 843 42.12 33.82 -6.20
C THR A 843 42.68 33.93 -7.61
N LEU A 844 41.91 34.51 -8.53
CA LEU A 844 42.47 35.16 -9.70
C LEU A 844 43.15 36.46 -9.28
N GLY A 845 44.48 36.51 -9.34
CA GLY A 845 45.26 37.65 -8.87
C GLY A 845 46.30 38.15 -9.86
N TYR A 846 47.16 39.05 -9.38
CA TYR A 846 48.15 39.78 -10.18
C TYR A 846 47.55 40.59 -11.33
N ILE A 847 46.29 41.02 -11.16
CA ILE A 847 45.52 41.70 -12.19
C ILE A 847 46.07 43.11 -12.43
N ASP A 848 46.59 43.39 -13.62
CA ASP A 848 46.93 44.73 -14.09
C ASP A 848 45.89 45.27 -15.10
N SER A 849 45.92 46.58 -15.34
CA SER A 849 45.04 47.23 -16.32
C SER A 849 45.36 46.76 -17.75
N GLY A 850 44.38 46.16 -18.42
CA GLY A 850 44.54 45.57 -19.76
C GLY A 850 44.61 44.04 -19.79
N ASP A 851 44.70 43.41 -18.62
CA ASP A 851 44.67 41.95 -18.49
C ASP A 851 43.26 41.37 -18.68
N TRP A 852 43.19 40.06 -18.88
CA TRP A 852 41.93 39.35 -19.05
C TRP A 852 42.00 37.86 -18.68
N ALA A 853 40.85 37.29 -18.35
CA ALA A 853 40.65 35.85 -18.10
C ALA A 853 39.39 35.35 -18.82
N ALA A 854 39.47 34.20 -19.48
CA ALA A 854 38.35 33.57 -20.19
C ALA A 854 37.90 32.30 -19.48
N TYR A 855 36.59 32.00 -19.57
CA TYR A 855 35.96 30.87 -18.92
C TYR A 855 35.02 30.18 -19.92
N ASP A 856 35.54 29.17 -20.62
CA ASP A 856 34.78 28.49 -21.67
C ASP A 856 33.57 27.71 -21.13
N SER A 857 33.63 27.29 -19.86
CA SER A 857 32.61 26.51 -19.17
C SER A 857 31.51 27.35 -18.50
N VAL A 858 31.62 28.69 -18.55
CA VAL A 858 30.67 29.62 -17.91
C VAL A 858 29.69 30.15 -18.97
N PRO A 859 28.42 29.70 -18.99
CA PRO A 859 27.45 30.14 -19.98
C PRO A 859 26.94 31.55 -19.64
N THR A 860 27.05 32.47 -20.59
CA THR A 860 26.52 33.85 -20.45
C THR A 860 25.07 33.99 -20.95
N ALA A 861 24.54 32.96 -21.63
CA ALA A 861 23.19 32.94 -22.15
C ALA A 861 22.15 32.78 -21.03
N GLY A 862 21.19 33.70 -20.96
CA GLY A 862 20.08 33.64 -19.99
C GLY A 862 20.42 34.10 -18.57
N ALA A 863 21.64 34.56 -18.32
CA ALA A 863 22.03 35.17 -17.06
C ALA A 863 21.45 36.60 -16.93
N ALA A 864 20.83 36.89 -15.79
CA ALA A 864 20.23 38.19 -15.47
C ALA A 864 21.18 39.09 -14.69
N SER A 865 22.04 38.51 -13.85
CA SER A 865 23.04 39.24 -13.07
C SER A 865 24.29 38.38 -12.83
N VAL A 866 25.37 39.07 -12.49
CA VAL A 866 26.62 38.44 -12.04
C VAL A 866 27.11 39.14 -10.79
N SER A 867 27.66 38.36 -9.86
CA SER A 867 28.39 38.86 -8.70
C SER A 867 29.79 38.25 -8.63
N ALA A 868 30.74 39.00 -8.08
CA ALA A 868 32.10 38.56 -7.85
C ALA A 868 32.50 38.84 -6.40
N ARG A 869 33.11 37.87 -5.71
CA ARG A 869 33.75 38.09 -4.40
C ARG A 869 35.19 38.55 -4.66
N VAL A 870 35.56 39.73 -4.15
CA VAL A 870 36.79 40.43 -4.53
C VAL A 870 37.52 41.01 -3.31
N SER A 871 38.85 41.08 -3.37
CA SER A 871 39.71 41.77 -2.41
C SER A 871 40.65 42.73 -3.13
N SER A 872 41.15 43.78 -2.46
CA SER A 872 41.97 44.81 -3.10
C SER A 872 42.81 45.54 -2.07
N ALA A 873 44.12 45.24 -2.02
CA ALA A 873 45.12 46.14 -1.42
C ALA A 873 45.66 47.19 -2.42
N GLY A 874 45.33 47.03 -3.71
CA GLY A 874 45.67 47.94 -4.79
C GLY A 874 44.79 49.19 -4.87
N ALA A 875 44.89 49.93 -5.98
CA ALA A 875 44.10 51.14 -6.22
C ALA A 875 42.61 50.87 -6.54
N GLY A 876 42.19 49.61 -6.56
CA GLY A 876 40.90 49.18 -7.09
C GLY A 876 40.84 49.31 -8.61
N GLY A 877 39.67 49.10 -9.19
CA GLY A 877 39.50 49.18 -10.64
C GLY A 877 38.06 48.89 -11.06
N THR A 878 37.88 48.53 -12.33
CA THR A 878 36.59 48.10 -12.87
C THR A 878 36.72 46.69 -13.42
N LEU A 879 35.85 45.81 -12.95
CA LEU A 879 35.65 44.47 -13.48
C LEU A 879 34.57 44.52 -14.57
N GLN A 880 34.93 44.09 -15.78
CA GLN A 880 34.01 44.04 -16.93
C GLN A 880 33.76 42.59 -17.33
N PHE A 881 32.50 42.26 -17.58
CA PHE A 881 32.04 40.95 -18.04
C PHE A 881 31.70 41.04 -19.53
N ARG A 882 32.37 40.26 -20.37
CA ARG A 882 32.23 40.27 -21.82
C ARG A 882 31.91 38.88 -22.35
N SER A 883 31.25 38.81 -23.50
CA SER A 883 30.94 37.54 -24.17
C SER A 883 31.86 37.30 -25.38
N GLY A 884 32.36 36.07 -25.51
CA GLY A 884 33.01 35.55 -26.72
C GLY A 884 34.49 35.92 -26.90
N SER A 885 34.92 37.14 -26.54
CA SER A 885 36.34 37.53 -26.52
C SER A 885 36.60 38.69 -25.58
N GLN A 886 37.87 38.99 -25.27
CA GLN A 886 38.29 40.14 -24.48
C GLN A 886 37.83 41.50 -25.05
N ASN A 887 37.56 41.56 -26.36
CA ASN A 887 37.01 42.75 -27.04
C ASN A 887 35.54 42.58 -27.46
N GLY A 888 34.89 41.51 -26.99
CA GLY A 888 33.50 41.18 -27.31
C GLY A 888 32.47 42.09 -26.61
N PRO A 889 31.17 41.86 -26.85
CA PRO A 889 30.10 42.65 -26.25
C PRO A 889 30.22 42.73 -24.72
N LEU A 890 30.12 43.95 -24.18
CA LEU A 890 30.07 44.18 -22.74
C LEU A 890 28.70 43.79 -22.21
N LEU A 891 28.66 42.76 -21.36
CA LEU A 891 27.44 42.27 -20.72
C LEU A 891 27.09 43.12 -19.50
N GLY A 892 28.10 43.49 -18.71
CA GLY A 892 27.96 44.34 -17.54
C GLY A 892 29.34 44.75 -17.01
N SER A 893 29.37 45.75 -16.14
CA SER A 893 30.58 46.15 -15.43
C SER A 893 30.26 46.56 -14.00
N VAL A 894 31.25 46.43 -13.12
CA VAL A 894 31.13 46.80 -11.71
C VAL A 894 32.45 47.40 -11.21
N PRO A 895 32.41 48.54 -10.49
CA PRO A 895 33.60 49.05 -9.82
C PRO A 895 33.98 48.14 -8.65
N VAL A 896 35.26 47.86 -8.50
CA VAL A 896 35.82 47.10 -7.38
C VAL A 896 36.39 48.08 -6.35
N PRO A 897 35.85 48.12 -5.12
CA PRO A 897 36.36 49.01 -4.08
C PRO A 897 37.69 48.51 -3.51
N VAL A 898 38.49 49.43 -2.97
CA VAL A 898 39.68 49.09 -2.17
C VAL A 898 39.21 48.52 -0.84
N THR A 899 39.53 47.25 -0.56
CA THR A 899 39.13 46.57 0.69
C THR A 899 40.16 46.74 1.81
N GLY A 900 41.37 47.18 1.49
CA GLY A 900 42.42 47.57 2.45
C GLY A 900 43.56 46.56 2.54
N ASP A 901 43.30 45.29 2.22
CA ASP A 901 44.29 44.22 2.09
C ASP A 901 43.81 43.14 1.11
N TRP A 902 44.60 42.09 0.91
CA TRP A 902 44.29 40.98 -0.01
C TRP A 902 43.46 39.86 0.62
N GLU A 903 43.27 39.86 1.94
CA GLU A 903 42.55 38.81 2.69
C GLU A 903 41.11 39.21 3.05
N THR A 904 40.77 40.49 2.90
CA THR A 904 39.46 41.05 3.21
C THR A 904 38.64 41.13 1.92
N PHE A 905 37.62 40.27 1.84
CA PHE A 905 36.76 40.16 0.66
C PHE A 905 35.42 40.86 0.85
N THR A 906 34.92 41.44 -0.24
CA THR A 906 33.55 41.95 -0.37
C THR A 906 32.91 41.40 -1.64
N THR A 907 31.58 41.47 -1.75
CA THR A 907 30.88 41.07 -2.97
C THR A 907 30.47 42.29 -3.76
N VAL A 908 30.84 42.31 -5.04
CA VAL A 908 30.39 43.30 -6.02
C VAL A 908 29.46 42.63 -7.03
N SER A 909 28.43 43.33 -7.50
CA SER A 909 27.45 42.76 -8.44
C SER A 909 26.98 43.76 -9.47
N THR A 910 26.59 43.26 -10.64
CA THR A 910 25.98 44.08 -11.70
C THR A 910 24.91 43.30 -12.45
N ALA A 911 23.92 44.01 -12.99
CA ALA A 911 22.95 43.44 -13.91
C ALA A 911 23.60 43.22 -15.28
N LEU A 912 23.19 42.17 -15.99
CA LEU A 912 23.67 41.89 -17.34
C LEU A 912 22.65 42.43 -18.35
N ASN A 913 23.08 43.38 -19.18
CA ASN A 913 22.20 44.19 -20.02
C ASN A 913 21.96 43.60 -21.43
N THR A 914 22.64 42.50 -21.78
CA THR A 914 22.50 41.82 -23.08
C THR A 914 22.69 40.31 -22.92
N THR A 915 22.08 39.51 -23.81
CA THR A 915 22.31 38.05 -23.86
C THR A 915 23.60 37.76 -24.63
N GLY A 916 24.64 37.32 -23.92
CA GLY A 916 25.84 36.72 -24.55
C GLY A 916 25.55 35.29 -25.00
N THR A 917 26.13 34.87 -26.13
CA THR A 917 26.00 33.49 -26.65
C THR A 917 27.34 32.77 -26.71
N GLY A 918 28.40 33.37 -26.15
CA GLY A 918 29.77 32.84 -26.14
C GLY A 918 30.34 32.71 -24.72
N PRO A 919 31.58 32.20 -24.61
CA PRO A 919 32.28 32.05 -23.33
C PRO A 919 32.41 33.38 -22.59
N LEU A 920 32.47 33.34 -21.25
CA LEU A 920 32.66 34.54 -20.43
C LEU A 920 34.11 35.01 -20.50
N PHE A 921 34.31 36.30 -20.71
CA PHE A 921 35.60 36.98 -20.57
C PHE A 921 35.48 38.03 -19.47
N LEU A 922 36.43 38.02 -18.53
CA LEU A 922 36.67 39.11 -17.62
C LEU A 922 37.78 39.98 -18.19
N THR A 923 37.55 41.29 -18.23
CA THR A 923 38.59 42.27 -18.58
C THR A 923 38.69 43.33 -17.50
N PHE A 924 39.92 43.75 -17.20
CA PHE A 924 40.21 44.59 -16.04
C PHE A 924 40.74 45.95 -16.49
N THR A 925 40.17 47.03 -15.96
CA THR A 925 40.60 48.40 -16.26
C THR A 925 40.81 49.19 -14.98
N GLY A 926 41.95 49.87 -14.85
CA GLY A 926 42.29 50.66 -13.67
C GLY A 926 43.59 51.45 -13.82
N GLY A 927 44.14 51.91 -12.69
CA GLY A 927 45.42 52.61 -12.60
C GLY A 927 46.63 51.68 -12.81
N SER A 928 47.85 52.18 -12.56
CA SER A 928 49.08 51.39 -12.66
C SER A 928 49.30 50.49 -11.43
N GLY A 929 49.70 49.24 -11.65
CA GLY A 929 49.96 48.24 -10.60
C GLY A 929 48.74 47.36 -10.30
N SER A 930 48.94 46.35 -9.44
CA SER A 930 47.92 45.33 -9.16
C SER A 930 46.61 45.95 -8.67
N LEU A 931 45.52 45.65 -9.37
CA LEU A 931 44.22 46.30 -9.18
C LEU A 931 43.46 45.72 -7.99
N PHE A 932 43.09 44.44 -8.08
CA PHE A 932 42.29 43.67 -7.13
C PHE A 932 42.43 42.17 -7.45
N ASP A 933 41.96 41.32 -6.55
CA ASP A 933 41.87 39.87 -6.72
C ASP A 933 40.40 39.45 -6.74
N ILE A 934 40.10 38.37 -7.46
CA ILE A 934 38.75 37.79 -7.53
C ILE A 934 38.82 36.37 -6.98
N ASP A 935 37.95 36.08 -6.02
CA ASP A 935 37.80 34.76 -5.42
C ASP A 935 36.79 33.93 -6.19
N THR A 936 35.52 34.34 -6.22
CA THR A 936 34.45 33.59 -6.89
C THR A 936 33.63 34.48 -7.82
N LEU A 937 33.04 33.85 -8.84
CA LEU A 937 32.09 34.43 -9.79
C LEU A 937 30.76 33.67 -9.70
N THR A 938 29.64 34.38 -9.53
CA THR A 938 28.31 33.77 -9.45
C THR A 938 27.38 34.38 -10.49
N LEU A 939 26.83 33.56 -11.39
CA LEU A 939 25.80 33.99 -12.36
C LEU A 939 24.42 33.55 -11.87
N THR A 940 23.44 34.45 -11.99
CA THR A 940 22.03 34.18 -11.64
C THR A 940 21.19 34.16 -12.92
N ALA A 941 20.44 33.07 -13.16
CA ALA A 941 19.58 32.95 -14.34
C ALA A 941 18.29 33.79 -14.23
N SER A 942 17.76 34.24 -15.37
CA SER A 942 16.42 34.85 -15.44
C SER A 942 15.34 33.77 -15.28
N THR A 943 14.33 34.01 -14.45
CA THR A 943 13.17 33.13 -14.32
C THR A 943 12.38 33.14 -15.63
N ARG A 944 12.50 32.08 -16.45
CA ARG A 944 11.62 31.93 -17.62
C ARG A 944 10.19 31.73 -17.13
N LYS A 945 9.29 32.65 -17.50
CA LYS A 945 7.85 32.37 -17.58
C LYS A 945 7.65 31.33 -18.69
N GLY A 946 7.30 30.10 -18.32
CA GLY A 946 6.89 29.06 -19.26
C GLY A 946 5.66 29.50 -20.06
N ARG A 947 5.68 29.16 -21.34
CA ARG A 947 4.51 29.15 -22.24
C ARG A 947 4.12 27.71 -22.48
#